data_AF-A0A2Z4Y553-F1
#
_entry.id   AF-A0A2Z4Y553-F1
#
_cell.length_a   1.000
_cell.length_b   1.000
_cell.length_c   1.000
_cell.angle_alpha   90.00
_cell.angle_beta   90.00
_cell.angle_gamma   90.00
#
_symmetry.space_group_name_H-M   'P 1'
#
loop_
_entity.id
_entity.type
_entity.pdbx_description
1 polymer ?
#
loop_
_entity_poly.entity_id
_entity_poly.type
_entity_poly.pdbx_seq_one_letter_code
_entity_poly.pdbx_strand_id
1 'polypeptide(L)'
;MTVNLAAASISLCALAAGVLASGLGVIGRHVPPHCFLARTSRIEILLLGIVQGLAIATVLGLALGYLGIFSVALWVACLTVIALVRARAVCWGLRALVGGDFHKSDWGAIGLSLAVFAYGIVLRSHQIQAFRDEGIYVATGIHLARTGGFQWIDPLVATFGVGPASHLFTDLQDLFRGHPRFLRLPGFYLSDLVRGTVQPQFLHGYEVWVAAAYAIAGPQAAACVNAAFSSLAILLVFLVGRRLFGSLGGLGGALLYSLNPAFLWYARTPANEPMIQTLIWGVLAVYVVARQSSGGDSRAASPSVAPPLFPLFPTLLPLAAAMFTKFSAWFFLLPVAFDLSYNTGRSVYVRRATLMVTVVGLAATAYLHAAIFAADYLYGMIQFTAARVGISHNFFPVVWLLAVASSVALGAIVASWRPAVGRALGRINMGVWGGILVLLPLVWGAQYWLRARVPRLDLWAESTNLVELTLYLPAHGLFAYFGLVALTLSLARSGSMSDLSAPHGESYPNGGRGRNSWVCAQGMSLLLLMVLGASLFVVRRNLDANHPWAARRWLVILIPFLSLITAYGVGALGEWVARLRRFASPARWLYLIKSALALLVAASVAHQLVTRSWYLVTIPNTRGAIPQVDRWTTILRPNDFVLLQPHILIAQYGAYLKARFNIEAYVQPNERKAWTETRKLLLDRRLPFGRAIYLTEEVIETTTSTPLRLLGEIPLNYRQVVEGVHELPSRIDTVSTILRFYEVQPERLAAGWCPRLGDPVPERPPADPPIVLKMDRMAEPYLLYGFFAPTPTDDGHCYRWTNGTGRIAIGKLLKFPINRDKLSIAAVMHSGRESQSVDVHWYLDFEQPQRARKLGVTTIRDGWETYRMEIEASQLTPESTLDLQSLRPAVGSTPIGRLGIIVDEIRIE
;
A
#
# COMPACT_ATOMS: atom_id res chain seq x y z
N MET A 1 -7.24 -26.03 -15.81
CA MET A 1 -5.81 -26.39 -15.94
C MET A 1 -5.42 -27.25 -14.75
N THR A 2 -5.23 -28.55 -14.98
CA THR A 2 -4.53 -29.44 -14.04
C THR A 2 -3.06 -29.04 -14.06
N VAL A 3 -2.53 -28.54 -12.95
CA VAL A 3 -1.11 -28.18 -12.84
C VAL A 3 -0.30 -29.47 -12.90
N ASN A 4 0.57 -29.61 -13.90
CA ASN A 4 1.58 -30.67 -13.89
C ASN A 4 2.60 -30.33 -12.79
N LEU A 5 2.43 -30.94 -11.63
CA LEU A 5 3.24 -30.67 -10.44
C LEU A 5 4.74 -30.85 -10.72
N ALA A 6 5.14 -31.83 -11.53
CA ALA A 6 6.54 -32.05 -11.87
C ALA A 6 7.12 -30.88 -12.69
N ALA A 7 6.40 -30.42 -13.71
CA ALA A 7 6.84 -29.29 -14.53
C ALA A 7 6.89 -27.98 -13.73
N ALA A 8 5.93 -27.77 -12.82
CA ALA A 8 5.91 -26.64 -11.91
C ALA A 8 7.11 -26.66 -10.96
N SER A 9 7.42 -27.82 -10.37
CA SER A 9 8.59 -28.02 -9.50
C SER A 9 9.90 -27.75 -10.24
N ILE A 10 10.07 -28.26 -11.46
CA ILE A 10 11.27 -28.03 -12.28
C ILE A 10 11.45 -26.53 -12.57
N SER A 11 10.38 -25.85 -12.97
CA SER A 11 10.42 -24.40 -13.29
C SER A 11 10.77 -23.56 -12.06
N LEU A 12 10.20 -23.90 -10.89
CA LEU A 12 10.51 -23.23 -9.63
C LEU A 12 11.96 -23.47 -9.20
N CYS A 13 12.47 -24.70 -9.30
CA CYS A 13 13.85 -25.03 -8.99
C CYS A 13 14.83 -24.31 -9.93
N ALA A 14 14.53 -24.26 -11.23
CA ALA A 14 15.36 -23.56 -12.21
C ALA A 14 15.40 -22.04 -11.94
N LEU A 15 14.26 -21.43 -11.61
CA LEU A 15 14.20 -20.03 -11.21
C LEU A 15 14.99 -19.77 -9.92
N ALA A 16 14.79 -20.57 -8.89
CA ALA A 16 15.52 -20.44 -7.62
C ALA A 16 17.05 -20.60 -7.82
N ALA A 17 17.47 -21.56 -8.65
CA ALA A 17 18.87 -21.76 -8.99
C ALA A 17 19.46 -20.58 -9.78
N GLY A 18 18.74 -20.06 -10.78
CA GLY A 18 19.17 -18.89 -11.56
C GLY A 18 19.29 -17.62 -10.71
N VAL A 19 18.33 -17.38 -9.81
CA VAL A 19 18.35 -16.30 -8.82
C VAL A 19 19.58 -16.45 -7.92
N LEU A 20 19.77 -17.60 -7.28
CA LEU A 20 20.89 -17.80 -6.36
C LEU A 20 22.24 -17.69 -7.07
N ALA A 21 22.40 -18.33 -8.24
CA ALA A 21 23.65 -18.32 -8.99
C ALA A 21 24.04 -16.92 -9.46
N SER A 22 23.10 -16.17 -10.05
CA SER A 22 23.36 -14.80 -10.52
C SER A 22 23.77 -13.87 -9.37
N GLY A 23 23.15 -14.03 -8.19
CA GLY A 23 23.48 -13.28 -6.99
C GLY A 23 24.82 -13.69 -6.34
N LEU A 24 25.13 -14.98 -6.25
CA LEU A 24 26.45 -15.47 -5.82
C LEU A 24 27.56 -14.97 -6.74
N GLY A 25 27.28 -14.80 -8.04
CA GLY A 25 28.20 -14.17 -8.99
C GLY A 25 28.52 -12.71 -8.67
N VAL A 26 27.58 -11.95 -8.08
CA VAL A 26 27.84 -10.57 -7.60
C VAL A 26 28.77 -10.62 -6.38
N ILE A 27 28.44 -11.48 -5.42
CA ILE A 27 29.25 -11.66 -4.20
C ILE A 27 30.67 -12.07 -4.58
N GLY A 28 30.84 -13.12 -5.39
CA GLY A 28 32.17 -13.60 -5.75
C GLY A 28 33.02 -12.70 -6.62
N ARG A 29 32.40 -11.74 -7.32
CA ARG A 29 33.16 -10.74 -8.08
C ARG A 29 33.66 -9.60 -7.19
N HIS A 30 32.85 -9.21 -6.21
CA HIS A 30 33.10 -7.99 -5.45
C HIS A 30 33.70 -8.24 -4.07
N VAL A 31 33.58 -9.45 -3.52
CA VAL A 31 34.05 -9.81 -2.17
C VAL A 31 35.47 -10.39 -2.16
N PRO A 32 36.45 -9.79 -1.44
CA PRO A 32 37.77 -10.37 -1.25
C PRO A 32 37.71 -11.68 -0.44
N PRO A 33 38.38 -12.78 -0.87
CA PRO A 33 38.19 -14.08 -0.25
C PRO A 33 38.62 -14.23 1.21
N HIS A 34 39.71 -13.57 1.59
CA HIS A 34 40.39 -13.78 2.87
C HIS A 34 39.69 -13.08 4.05
N CYS A 35 39.06 -11.91 3.84
CA CYS A 35 38.40 -11.17 4.92
C CYS A 35 36.95 -11.59 5.18
N PHE A 36 36.27 -12.13 4.16
CA PHE A 36 34.85 -12.43 4.22
C PHE A 36 34.58 -13.79 4.87
N LEU A 37 35.26 -14.85 4.42
CA LEU A 37 35.02 -16.23 4.87
C LEU A 37 35.28 -16.45 6.37
N ALA A 38 36.27 -15.76 6.94
CA ALA A 38 36.59 -15.89 8.36
C ALA A 38 35.52 -15.30 9.30
N ARG A 39 34.58 -14.50 8.77
CA ARG A 39 33.64 -13.70 9.57
C ARG A 39 32.17 -13.82 9.15
N THR A 40 31.85 -14.60 8.12
CA THR A 40 30.47 -14.77 7.61
C THR A 40 29.99 -16.21 7.70
N SER A 41 28.79 -16.42 8.25
CA SER A 41 28.21 -17.76 8.35
C SER A 41 27.51 -18.19 7.07
N ARG A 42 27.23 -19.49 6.91
CA ARG A 42 26.63 -20.07 5.69
C ARG A 42 25.31 -19.38 5.31
N ILE A 43 24.44 -19.12 6.30
CA ILE A 43 23.15 -18.46 6.06
C ILE A 43 23.32 -17.03 5.52
N GLU A 44 24.38 -16.32 5.89
CA GLU A 44 24.61 -14.96 5.42
C GLU A 44 25.01 -14.95 3.96
N ILE A 45 25.91 -15.85 3.56
CA ILE A 45 26.32 -15.99 2.16
C ILE A 45 25.10 -16.34 1.30
N LEU A 46 24.25 -17.26 1.77
CA LEU A 46 23.01 -17.62 1.11
C LEU A 46 22.06 -16.44 0.95
N LEU A 47 21.76 -15.73 2.04
CA LEU A 47 20.79 -14.62 2.03
C LEU A 47 21.29 -13.43 1.21
N LEU A 48 22.57 -13.09 1.32
CA LEU A 48 23.16 -12.06 0.48
C LEU A 48 23.07 -12.47 -0.99
N GLY A 49 23.34 -13.74 -1.32
CA GLY A 49 23.22 -14.26 -2.68
C GLY A 49 21.80 -14.14 -3.21
N ILE A 50 20.82 -14.59 -2.42
CA ILE A 50 19.40 -14.49 -2.76
C ILE A 50 19.00 -13.03 -3.00
N VAL A 51 19.34 -12.09 -2.10
CA VAL A 51 18.97 -10.67 -2.24
C VAL A 51 19.54 -10.06 -3.52
N GLN A 52 20.81 -10.33 -3.84
CA GLN A 52 21.42 -9.85 -5.09
C GLN A 52 20.73 -10.45 -6.32
N GLY A 53 20.45 -11.76 -6.26
CA GLY A 53 19.74 -12.48 -7.31
C GLY A 53 18.32 -11.95 -7.55
N LEU A 54 17.56 -11.71 -6.47
CA LEU A 54 16.22 -11.14 -6.53
C LEU A 54 16.24 -9.77 -7.18
N ALA A 55 17.23 -8.95 -6.87
CA ALA A 55 17.39 -7.64 -7.48
C ALA A 55 17.64 -7.73 -9.00
N ILE A 56 18.56 -8.60 -9.43
CA ILE A 56 18.82 -8.86 -10.86
C ILE A 56 17.56 -9.37 -11.55
N ALA A 57 16.92 -10.39 -10.97
CA ALA A 57 15.74 -11.02 -11.52
C ALA A 57 14.58 -10.03 -11.66
N THR A 58 14.36 -9.16 -10.67
CA THR A 58 13.32 -8.11 -10.72
C THR A 58 13.55 -7.16 -11.89
N VAL A 59 14.76 -6.58 -12.01
CA VAL A 59 15.10 -5.63 -13.09
C VAL A 59 14.98 -6.30 -14.47
N LEU A 60 15.46 -7.54 -14.59
CA LEU A 60 15.38 -8.31 -15.82
C LEU A 60 13.93 -8.63 -16.21
N GLY A 61 13.10 -9.04 -15.25
CA GLY A 61 11.70 -9.36 -15.52
C GLY A 61 10.90 -8.13 -15.93
N LEU A 62 11.19 -6.97 -15.32
CA LEU A 62 10.66 -5.68 -15.74
C LEU A 62 11.04 -5.37 -17.19
N ALA A 63 12.32 -5.47 -17.53
CA ALA A 63 12.79 -5.22 -18.90
C ALA A 63 12.10 -6.13 -19.92
N LEU A 64 11.98 -7.44 -19.64
CA LEU A 64 11.28 -8.38 -20.51
C LEU A 64 9.79 -8.05 -20.63
N GLY A 65 9.14 -7.62 -19.54
CA GLY A 65 7.74 -7.22 -19.53
C GLY A 65 7.48 -5.92 -20.32
N TYR A 66 8.38 -4.94 -20.24
CA TYR A 66 8.27 -3.72 -21.04
C TYR A 66 8.52 -3.97 -22.53
N LEU A 67 9.31 -4.98 -22.86
CA LEU A 67 9.49 -5.44 -24.24
C LEU A 67 8.34 -6.31 -24.75
N GLY A 68 7.37 -6.69 -23.90
CA GLY A 68 6.24 -7.53 -24.28
C GLY A 68 6.59 -9.00 -24.53
N ILE A 69 7.78 -9.45 -24.09
CA ILE A 69 8.31 -10.80 -24.36
C ILE A 69 8.52 -11.61 -23.08
N PHE A 70 7.94 -11.18 -21.95
CA PHE A 70 8.10 -11.89 -20.69
C PHE A 70 7.54 -13.31 -20.77
N SER A 71 8.39 -14.28 -20.41
CA SER A 71 7.98 -15.64 -20.04
C SER A 71 8.92 -16.16 -18.97
N VAL A 72 8.44 -17.07 -18.12
CA VAL A 72 9.30 -17.67 -17.07
C VAL A 72 10.51 -18.39 -17.69
N ALA A 73 10.32 -19.07 -18.82
CA ALA A 73 11.41 -19.77 -19.51
C ALA A 73 12.50 -18.80 -20.00
N LEU A 74 12.13 -17.71 -20.69
CA LEU A 74 13.09 -16.70 -21.13
C LEU A 74 13.77 -16.01 -19.94
N TRP A 75 13.01 -15.72 -18.89
CA TRP A 75 13.55 -15.10 -17.69
C TRP A 75 14.61 -15.97 -17.01
N VAL A 76 14.34 -17.26 -16.85
CA VAL A 76 15.30 -18.25 -16.34
C VAL A 76 16.52 -18.36 -17.27
N ALA A 77 16.31 -18.45 -18.58
CA ALA A 77 17.41 -18.55 -19.55
C ALA A 77 18.37 -17.35 -19.45
N CYS A 78 17.83 -16.13 -19.37
CA CYS A 78 18.61 -14.91 -19.18
C CYS A 78 19.37 -14.91 -17.84
N LEU A 79 18.76 -15.37 -16.74
CA LEU A 79 19.45 -15.52 -15.45
C LEU A 79 20.60 -16.53 -15.54
N THR A 80 20.39 -17.64 -16.24
CA THR A 80 21.43 -18.65 -16.48
C THR A 80 22.57 -18.08 -17.29
N VAL A 81 22.30 -17.30 -18.35
CA VAL A 81 23.34 -16.62 -19.13
C VAL A 81 24.13 -15.64 -18.25
N ILE A 82 23.47 -14.84 -17.41
CA ILE A 82 24.14 -13.93 -16.46
C ILE A 82 25.05 -14.71 -15.50
N ALA A 83 24.58 -15.85 -14.98
CA ALA A 83 25.37 -16.72 -14.10
C ALA A 83 26.57 -17.33 -14.84
N LEU A 84 26.41 -17.78 -16.09
CA LEU A 84 27.48 -18.37 -16.90
C LEU A 84 28.55 -17.34 -17.27
N VAL A 85 28.18 -16.12 -17.65
CA VAL A 85 29.13 -15.01 -17.89
C VAL A 85 29.96 -14.71 -16.63
N ARG A 86 29.41 -15.01 -15.45
CA ARG A 86 30.06 -14.85 -14.15
C ARG A 86 30.54 -16.17 -13.54
N ALA A 87 30.66 -17.25 -14.32
CA ALA A 87 30.87 -18.61 -13.79
C ALA A 87 32.01 -18.71 -12.77
N ARG A 88 33.15 -18.07 -13.01
CA ARG A 88 34.27 -18.04 -12.05
C ARG A 88 33.87 -17.46 -10.68
N ALA A 89 33.17 -16.33 -10.69
CA ALA A 89 32.66 -15.69 -9.47
C ALA A 89 31.55 -16.51 -8.81
N VAL A 90 30.67 -17.14 -9.61
CA VAL A 90 29.63 -18.06 -9.11
C VAL A 90 30.25 -19.27 -8.43
N CYS A 91 31.21 -19.95 -9.07
CA CYS A 91 31.92 -21.09 -8.49
C CYS A 91 32.64 -20.72 -7.19
N TRP A 92 33.20 -19.51 -7.11
CA TRP A 92 33.77 -19.01 -5.87
C TRP A 92 32.69 -18.82 -4.79
N GLY A 93 31.57 -18.18 -5.13
CA GLY A 93 30.46 -17.95 -4.19
C GLY A 93 29.84 -19.26 -3.70
N LEU A 94 29.76 -20.27 -4.55
CA LEU A 94 29.33 -21.62 -4.19
C LEU A 94 30.32 -22.30 -3.25
N ARG A 95 31.62 -22.21 -3.50
CA ARG A 95 32.64 -22.73 -2.57
C ARG A 95 32.56 -22.05 -1.21
N ALA A 96 32.36 -20.73 -1.19
CA ALA A 96 32.17 -19.96 0.02
C ALA A 96 30.92 -20.41 0.80
N LEU A 97 29.81 -20.64 0.09
CA LEU A 97 28.58 -21.14 0.67
C LEU A 97 28.75 -22.56 1.26
N VAL A 98 29.37 -23.48 0.51
CA VAL A 98 29.57 -24.87 0.94
C VAL A 98 30.54 -24.95 2.13
N GLY A 99 31.59 -24.12 2.14
CA GLY A 99 32.60 -24.12 3.19
C GLY A 99 32.22 -23.39 4.49
N GLY A 100 31.16 -22.57 4.50
CA GLY A 100 30.69 -21.90 5.72
C GLY A 100 29.88 -22.84 6.62
N ASP A 101 29.70 -22.49 7.90
CA ASP A 101 28.88 -23.27 8.85
C ASP A 101 27.58 -22.57 9.27
N PHE A 102 26.62 -23.34 9.76
CA PHE A 102 25.42 -22.82 10.44
C PHE A 102 25.67 -22.67 11.94
N HIS A 103 25.31 -21.51 12.49
CA HIS A 103 25.23 -21.33 13.93
C HIS A 103 23.92 -21.90 14.49
N LYS A 104 23.90 -22.23 15.80
CA LYS A 104 22.67 -22.70 16.48
C LYS A 104 21.48 -21.73 16.32
N SER A 105 21.73 -20.42 16.34
CA SER A 105 20.69 -19.41 16.13
C SER A 105 20.16 -19.36 14.70
N ASP A 106 20.91 -19.86 13.71
CA ASP A 106 20.48 -19.90 12.31
C ASP A 106 19.29 -20.86 12.15
N TRP A 107 19.33 -22.02 12.82
CA TRP A 107 18.22 -22.98 12.83
C TRP A 107 16.95 -22.39 13.44
N GLY A 108 17.07 -21.59 14.51
CA GLY A 108 15.94 -20.88 15.10
C GLY A 108 15.31 -19.88 14.11
N ALA A 109 16.14 -19.12 13.38
CA ALA A 109 15.67 -18.18 12.37
C ALA A 109 15.04 -18.89 11.15
N ILE A 110 15.63 -20.01 10.69
CA ILE A 110 15.09 -20.86 9.62
C ILE A 110 13.73 -21.41 10.04
N GLY A 111 13.61 -21.97 11.26
CA GLY A 111 12.34 -22.47 11.78
C GLY A 111 11.25 -21.40 11.81
N LEU A 112 11.60 -20.19 12.27
CA LEU A 112 10.69 -19.05 12.27
C LEU A 112 10.26 -18.63 10.85
N SER A 113 11.22 -18.57 9.92
CA SER A 113 10.97 -18.25 8.52
C SER A 113 10.04 -19.26 7.85
N LEU A 114 10.25 -20.57 8.11
CA LEU A 114 9.39 -21.64 7.63
C LEU A 114 7.99 -21.58 8.25
N ALA A 115 7.87 -21.22 9.54
CA ALA A 115 6.58 -21.04 10.19
C ALA A 115 5.77 -19.90 9.55
N VAL A 116 6.42 -18.76 9.27
CA VAL A 116 5.79 -17.63 8.56
C VAL A 116 5.40 -18.01 7.13
N PHE A 117 6.26 -18.74 6.43
CA PHE A 117 5.96 -19.24 5.08
C PHE A 117 4.72 -20.15 5.08
N ALA A 118 4.68 -21.13 5.99
CA ALA A 118 3.55 -22.04 6.15
C ALA A 118 2.26 -21.28 6.53
N TYR A 119 2.34 -20.34 7.47
CA TYR A 119 1.24 -19.47 7.85
C TYR A 119 0.68 -18.71 6.65
N GLY A 120 1.56 -18.07 5.84
CA GLY A 120 1.16 -17.31 4.66
C GLY A 120 0.45 -18.16 3.61
N ILE A 121 0.87 -19.42 3.42
CA ILE A 121 0.23 -20.37 2.50
C ILE A 121 -1.13 -20.85 3.02
N VAL A 122 -1.19 -21.25 4.29
CA VAL A 122 -2.38 -21.83 4.91
C VAL A 122 -3.50 -20.80 5.02
N LEU A 123 -3.16 -19.56 5.38
CA LEU A 123 -4.10 -18.46 5.57
C LEU A 123 -4.16 -17.45 4.42
N ARG A 124 -3.60 -17.80 3.24
CA ARG A 124 -3.58 -16.94 2.06
C ARG A 124 -4.95 -16.30 1.75
N SER A 125 -4.91 -15.02 1.42
CA SER A 125 -6.07 -14.25 0.97
C SER A 125 -6.30 -14.44 -0.52
N HIS A 126 -7.56 -14.51 -0.97
CA HIS A 126 -7.91 -14.53 -2.41
C HIS A 126 -8.34 -13.14 -2.89
N GLN A 127 -7.50 -12.15 -2.60
CA GLN A 127 -7.82 -10.74 -2.82
C GLN A 127 -7.53 -10.38 -4.28
N ILE A 128 -8.60 -10.37 -5.08
CA ILE A 128 -8.57 -10.13 -6.54
C ILE A 128 -9.42 -8.91 -6.94
N GLN A 129 -9.95 -8.19 -5.95
CA GLN A 129 -10.78 -7.00 -6.11
C GLN A 129 -9.91 -5.77 -6.43
N ALA A 130 -10.05 -5.20 -7.62
CA ALA A 130 -9.14 -4.16 -8.14
C ALA A 130 -9.34 -2.74 -7.58
N PHE A 131 -10.41 -2.46 -6.81
CA PHE A 131 -10.52 -1.19 -6.06
C PHE A 131 -9.46 -1.05 -4.96
N ARG A 132 -8.77 -2.14 -4.65
CA ARG A 132 -7.65 -2.15 -3.73
C ARG A 132 -6.38 -2.56 -4.48
N ASP A 133 -5.25 -2.04 -4.00
CA ASP A 133 -3.92 -2.28 -4.59
C ASP A 133 -3.65 -3.77 -4.80
N GLU A 134 -4.11 -4.64 -3.90
CA GLU A 134 -3.93 -6.08 -3.97
C GLU A 134 -4.48 -6.69 -5.27
N GLY A 135 -5.71 -6.32 -5.66
CA GLY A 135 -6.33 -6.82 -6.88
C GLY A 135 -5.65 -6.29 -8.14
N ILE A 136 -5.11 -5.07 -8.10
CA ILE A 136 -4.36 -4.47 -9.21
C ILE A 136 -3.04 -5.22 -9.42
N TYR A 137 -2.29 -5.50 -8.35
CA TYR A 137 -1.05 -6.27 -8.44
C TYR A 137 -1.30 -7.68 -8.99
N VAL A 138 -2.35 -8.36 -8.50
CA VAL A 138 -2.70 -9.70 -8.96
C VAL A 138 -3.12 -9.70 -10.42
N ALA A 139 -4.03 -8.81 -10.83
CA ALA A 139 -4.47 -8.72 -12.22
C ALA A 139 -3.31 -8.37 -13.16
N THR A 140 -2.46 -7.41 -12.80
CA THR A 140 -1.30 -7.01 -13.61
C THR A 140 -0.30 -8.16 -13.78
N GLY A 141 0.01 -8.90 -12.70
CA GLY A 141 0.90 -10.06 -12.79
C GLY A 141 0.31 -11.21 -13.62
N ILE A 142 -0.99 -11.50 -13.48
CA ILE A 142 -1.66 -12.52 -14.29
C ILE A 142 -1.65 -12.13 -15.78
N HIS A 143 -1.93 -10.85 -16.08
CA HIS A 143 -1.87 -10.32 -17.45
C HIS A 143 -0.46 -10.49 -18.03
N LEU A 144 0.58 -10.03 -17.31
CA LEU A 144 1.98 -10.18 -17.73
C LEU A 144 2.34 -11.64 -18.03
N ALA A 145 1.91 -12.57 -17.18
CA ALA A 145 2.19 -13.99 -17.37
C ALA A 145 1.56 -14.58 -18.64
N ARG A 146 0.39 -14.05 -19.05
CA ARG A 146 -0.35 -14.54 -20.22
C ARG A 146 0.06 -13.87 -21.52
N THR A 147 0.39 -12.59 -21.48
CA THR A 147 0.60 -11.77 -22.68
C THR A 147 2.06 -11.40 -22.91
N GLY A 148 2.92 -11.54 -21.90
CA GLY A 148 4.31 -11.10 -21.95
C GLY A 148 4.51 -9.60 -21.73
N GLY A 149 3.44 -8.81 -21.65
CA GLY A 149 3.49 -7.35 -21.49
C GLY A 149 2.59 -6.81 -20.38
N PHE A 150 2.86 -5.59 -19.90
CA PHE A 150 2.07 -4.92 -18.85
C PHE A 150 0.82 -4.21 -19.38
N GLN A 151 0.85 -3.74 -20.62
CA GLN A 151 -0.21 -2.93 -21.22
C GLN A 151 -1.14 -3.80 -22.08
N TRP A 152 -2.32 -3.25 -22.40
CA TRP A 152 -3.18 -3.78 -23.45
C TRP A 152 -3.90 -2.65 -24.17
N ILE A 153 -4.56 -2.98 -25.28
CA ILE A 153 -5.36 -2.04 -26.07
C ILE A 153 -6.83 -2.25 -25.74
N ASP A 154 -7.53 -1.17 -25.38
CA ASP A 154 -8.97 -1.15 -25.21
C ASP A 154 -9.68 -1.23 -26.57
N PRO A 155 -10.52 -2.26 -26.82
CA PRO A 155 -11.15 -2.44 -28.12
C PRO A 155 -12.15 -1.34 -28.50
N LEU A 156 -12.84 -0.73 -27.53
CA LEU A 156 -13.79 0.36 -27.84
C LEU A 156 -13.04 1.62 -28.26
N VAL A 157 -12.00 2.00 -27.53
CA VAL A 157 -11.22 3.20 -27.86
C VAL A 157 -10.48 3.00 -29.18
N ALA A 158 -9.90 1.83 -29.43
CA ALA A 158 -9.25 1.53 -30.70
C ALA A 158 -10.20 1.58 -31.91
N THR A 159 -11.49 1.25 -31.70
CA THR A 159 -12.49 1.19 -32.77
C THR A 159 -13.20 2.52 -33.00
N PHE A 160 -13.58 3.21 -31.92
CA PHE A 160 -14.47 4.37 -31.95
C PHE A 160 -13.83 5.68 -31.49
N GLY A 161 -12.60 5.61 -30.95
CA GLY A 161 -12.03 6.68 -30.13
C GLY A 161 -12.70 6.78 -28.76
N VAL A 162 -12.17 7.63 -27.88
CA VAL A 162 -12.69 7.74 -26.51
C VAL A 162 -14.08 8.39 -26.44
N GLY A 163 -14.43 9.28 -27.37
CA GLY A 163 -15.65 10.08 -27.32
C GLY A 163 -16.94 9.25 -27.22
N PRO A 164 -17.21 8.33 -28.17
CA PRO A 164 -18.43 7.50 -28.15
C PRO A 164 -18.55 6.53 -26.97
N ALA A 165 -17.44 6.24 -26.27
CA ALA A 165 -17.39 5.29 -25.16
C ALA A 165 -17.08 5.94 -23.80
N SER A 166 -16.98 7.27 -23.73
CA SER A 166 -16.45 7.97 -22.56
C SER A 166 -17.27 7.74 -21.29
N HIS A 167 -18.57 7.48 -21.41
CA HIS A 167 -19.47 7.17 -20.30
C HIS A 167 -19.16 5.83 -19.61
N LEU A 168 -18.37 4.95 -20.23
CA LEU A 168 -17.93 3.68 -19.67
C LEU A 168 -16.60 3.79 -18.90
N PHE A 169 -16.00 4.99 -18.89
CA PHE A 169 -14.77 5.29 -18.18
C PHE A 169 -15.04 6.31 -17.07
N THR A 170 -14.32 6.21 -15.96
CA THR A 170 -14.42 7.23 -14.92
C THR A 170 -13.58 8.44 -15.32
N ASP A 171 -14.21 9.60 -15.49
CA ASP A 171 -13.49 10.87 -15.71
C ASP A 171 -12.89 11.35 -14.37
N LEU A 172 -11.59 11.58 -14.37
CA LEU A 172 -10.75 11.96 -13.25
C LEU A 172 -10.27 13.41 -13.37
N GLN A 173 -10.79 14.18 -14.34
CA GLN A 173 -10.34 15.53 -14.67
C GLN A 173 -10.24 16.45 -13.43
N ASP A 174 -11.26 16.44 -12.56
CA ASP A 174 -11.29 17.31 -11.38
C ASP A 174 -10.29 16.87 -10.29
N LEU A 175 -10.12 15.55 -10.13
CA LEU A 175 -9.26 14.99 -9.08
C LEU A 175 -7.77 15.14 -9.39
N PHE A 176 -7.42 15.07 -10.68
CA PHE A 176 -6.03 15.06 -11.14
C PHE A 176 -5.70 16.16 -12.16
N ARG A 177 -6.44 17.28 -12.15
CA ARG A 177 -6.22 18.43 -13.07
C ARG A 177 -6.09 17.99 -14.54
N GLY A 178 -6.91 17.02 -14.95
CA GLY A 178 -6.92 16.47 -16.31
C GLY A 178 -5.95 15.32 -16.59
N HIS A 179 -5.11 14.88 -15.64
CA HIS A 179 -4.05 13.88 -15.91
C HIS A 179 -3.88 12.80 -14.83
N PRO A 180 -4.22 11.53 -15.08
CA PRO A 180 -4.92 11.01 -16.26
C PRO A 180 -6.36 11.52 -16.31
N ARG A 181 -6.91 11.67 -17.52
CA ARG A 181 -8.32 12.03 -17.68
C ARG A 181 -9.24 10.86 -17.41
N PHE A 182 -8.95 9.66 -17.91
CA PHE A 182 -9.88 8.54 -17.85
C PHE A 182 -9.29 7.31 -17.15
N LEU A 183 -10.08 6.73 -16.25
CA LEU A 183 -9.83 5.44 -15.63
C LEU A 183 -10.65 4.37 -16.33
N ARG A 184 -9.98 3.36 -16.90
CA ARG A 184 -10.62 2.23 -17.60
C ARG A 184 -11.29 1.26 -16.63
N LEU A 185 -10.56 0.94 -15.56
CA LEU A 185 -10.94 0.07 -14.45
C LEU A 185 -10.19 0.57 -13.20
N PRO A 186 -10.64 0.28 -11.98
CA PRO A 186 -9.90 0.65 -10.77
C PRO A 186 -8.42 0.22 -10.84
N GLY A 187 -7.50 1.18 -10.81
CA GLY A 187 -6.06 0.95 -10.94
C GLY A 187 -5.49 0.83 -12.36
N PHE A 188 -6.29 1.03 -13.40
CA PHE A 188 -5.90 0.91 -14.81
C PHE A 188 -6.37 2.13 -15.59
N TYR A 189 -5.43 2.89 -16.13
CA TYR A 189 -5.66 4.18 -16.78
C TYR A 189 -5.64 4.06 -18.29
N LEU A 190 -6.45 4.86 -18.97
CA LEU A 190 -6.29 5.09 -20.40
C LEU A 190 -5.16 6.12 -20.60
N SER A 191 -3.97 5.62 -20.93
CA SER A 191 -2.78 6.46 -21.12
C SER A 191 -2.68 7.05 -22.53
N ASP A 192 -3.32 6.43 -23.52
CA ASP A 192 -3.42 6.93 -24.90
C ASP A 192 -4.88 6.89 -25.35
N LEU A 193 -5.48 8.08 -25.53
CA LEU A 193 -6.89 8.24 -25.93
C LEU A 193 -7.15 8.00 -27.42
N VAL A 194 -6.09 7.87 -28.22
CA VAL A 194 -6.17 7.60 -29.66
C VAL A 194 -6.01 6.09 -29.91
N ARG A 195 -4.96 5.49 -29.35
CA ARG A 195 -4.71 4.05 -29.50
C ARG A 195 -5.56 3.20 -28.56
N GLY A 196 -6.07 3.77 -27.47
CA GLY A 196 -6.75 3.01 -26.42
C GLY A 196 -5.79 2.25 -25.52
N THR A 197 -4.55 2.68 -25.37
CA THR A 197 -3.58 1.99 -24.51
C THR A 197 -4.04 2.10 -23.05
N VAL A 198 -4.18 0.94 -22.42
CA VAL A 198 -4.50 0.83 -21.00
C VAL A 198 -3.24 0.43 -20.23
N GLN A 199 -2.97 1.18 -19.16
CA GLN A 199 -1.76 1.04 -18.37
C GLN A 199 -2.09 0.83 -16.88
N PRO A 200 -1.50 -0.19 -16.24
CA PRO A 200 -1.62 -0.37 -14.80
C PRO A 200 -0.91 0.73 -14.00
N GLN A 201 -1.40 1.01 -12.79
CA GLN A 201 -0.95 2.14 -11.97
C GLN A 201 0.52 2.05 -11.52
N PHE A 202 1.02 0.90 -11.06
CA PHE A 202 2.23 0.83 -10.23
C PHE A 202 3.56 0.76 -11.01
N LEU A 203 4.67 0.56 -10.28
CA LEU A 203 6.03 0.44 -10.84
C LEU A 203 6.40 -1.00 -11.27
N HIS A 204 5.49 -1.97 -11.13
CA HIS A 204 5.57 -3.31 -11.71
C HIS A 204 6.62 -4.29 -11.20
N GLY A 205 7.55 -3.88 -10.33
CA GLY A 205 8.59 -4.78 -9.83
C GLY A 205 8.06 -5.99 -9.05
N TYR A 206 6.93 -5.84 -8.34
CA TYR A 206 6.29 -6.94 -7.59
C TYR A 206 5.51 -7.89 -8.52
N GLU A 207 4.89 -7.32 -9.54
CA GLU A 207 4.02 -8.00 -10.49
C GLU A 207 4.78 -9.00 -11.35
N VAL A 208 6.08 -8.81 -11.57
CA VAL A 208 6.98 -9.82 -12.17
C VAL A 208 6.96 -11.14 -11.39
N TRP A 209 7.00 -11.08 -10.06
CA TRP A 209 7.00 -12.27 -9.21
C TRP A 209 5.62 -12.91 -9.11
N VAL A 210 4.56 -12.09 -9.13
CA VAL A 210 3.17 -12.56 -9.26
C VAL A 210 2.97 -13.29 -10.59
N ALA A 211 3.49 -12.74 -11.68
CA ALA A 211 3.43 -13.34 -13.00
C ALA A 211 4.16 -14.68 -13.04
N ALA A 212 5.37 -14.75 -12.47
CA ALA A 212 6.11 -16.00 -12.39
C ALA A 212 5.37 -17.07 -11.59
N ALA A 213 4.84 -16.73 -10.41
CA ALA A 213 4.07 -17.66 -9.59
C ALA A 213 2.81 -18.15 -10.31
N TYR A 214 2.09 -17.25 -11.00
CA TYR A 214 0.92 -17.61 -11.81
C TYR A 214 1.29 -18.54 -12.97
N ALA A 215 2.35 -18.24 -13.73
CA ALA A 215 2.79 -19.07 -14.84
C ALA A 215 3.24 -20.48 -14.40
N ILE A 216 3.84 -20.59 -13.21
CA ILE A 216 4.34 -21.87 -12.68
C ILE A 216 3.20 -22.75 -12.14
N ALA A 217 2.29 -22.19 -11.33
CA ALA A 217 1.32 -22.98 -10.57
C ALA A 217 -0.07 -22.33 -10.43
N GLY A 218 -0.35 -21.31 -11.24
CA GLY A 218 -1.66 -20.69 -11.37
C GLY A 218 -2.04 -19.70 -10.25
N PRO A 219 -3.32 -19.34 -10.15
CA PRO A 219 -3.82 -18.25 -9.31
C PRO A 219 -3.58 -18.47 -7.80
N GLN A 220 -3.54 -19.73 -7.36
CA GLN A 220 -3.29 -20.05 -5.96
C GLN A 220 -1.83 -19.76 -5.57
N ALA A 221 -0.88 -20.01 -6.48
CA ALA A 221 0.52 -19.69 -6.26
C ALA A 221 0.75 -18.17 -6.28
N ALA A 222 0.08 -17.45 -7.18
CA ALA A 222 0.10 -15.98 -7.20
C ALA A 222 -0.32 -15.35 -5.86
N ALA A 223 -1.32 -15.94 -5.18
CA ALA A 223 -1.76 -15.50 -3.86
C ALA A 223 -0.74 -15.78 -2.72
N CYS A 224 0.26 -16.63 -2.96
CA CYS A 224 1.26 -17.03 -1.96
C CYS A 224 2.61 -16.29 -2.08
N VAL A 225 2.78 -15.40 -3.07
CA VAL A 225 4.07 -14.71 -3.31
C VAL A 225 4.57 -13.99 -2.07
N ASN A 226 3.67 -13.35 -1.32
CA ASN A 226 4.03 -12.64 -0.09
C ASN A 226 4.51 -13.55 1.03
N ALA A 227 4.10 -14.82 1.07
CA ALA A 227 4.62 -15.77 2.05
C ALA A 227 6.14 -15.96 1.87
N ALA A 228 6.60 -16.04 0.62
CA ALA A 228 8.02 -16.19 0.28
C ALA A 228 8.83 -14.94 0.66
N PHE A 229 8.37 -13.75 0.28
CA PHE A 229 9.07 -12.51 0.64
C PHE A 229 9.05 -12.24 2.15
N SER A 230 7.93 -12.45 2.83
CA SER A 230 7.87 -12.30 4.30
C SER A 230 8.82 -13.27 5.00
N SER A 231 8.92 -14.53 4.53
CA SER A 231 9.88 -15.51 5.02
C SER A 231 11.33 -15.03 4.88
N LEU A 232 11.70 -14.46 3.73
CA LEU A 232 13.03 -13.90 3.50
C LEU A 232 13.28 -12.65 4.36
N ALA A 233 12.27 -11.79 4.51
CA ALA A 233 12.36 -10.59 5.33
C ALA A 233 12.68 -10.92 6.80
N ILE A 234 12.07 -11.97 7.38
CA ILE A 234 12.42 -12.47 8.73
C ILE A 234 13.91 -12.80 8.83
N LEU A 235 14.43 -13.54 7.86
CA LEU A 235 15.83 -13.98 7.85
C LEU A 235 16.79 -12.79 7.74
N LEU A 236 16.44 -11.78 6.95
CA LEU A 236 17.24 -10.56 6.79
C LEU A 236 17.19 -9.66 8.03
N VAL A 237 16.02 -9.52 8.66
CA VAL A 237 15.89 -8.83 9.96
C VAL A 237 16.72 -9.55 11.02
N PHE A 238 16.65 -10.88 11.08
CA PHE A 238 17.50 -11.69 11.97
C PHE A 238 18.99 -11.46 11.70
N LEU A 239 19.43 -11.49 10.44
CA LEU A 239 20.84 -11.29 10.06
C LEU A 239 21.32 -9.91 10.52
N VAL A 240 20.60 -8.84 10.16
CA VAL A 240 20.94 -7.47 10.56
C VAL A 240 20.94 -7.34 12.08
N GLY A 241 19.89 -7.83 12.74
CA GLY A 241 19.79 -7.84 14.20
C GLY A 241 20.93 -8.61 14.88
N ARG A 242 21.35 -9.74 14.33
CA ARG A 242 22.48 -10.53 14.84
C ARG A 242 23.78 -9.77 14.71
N ARG A 243 24.00 -9.11 13.57
CA ARG A 243 25.21 -8.33 13.30
C ARG A 243 25.30 -7.06 14.16
N LEU A 244 24.18 -6.49 14.57
CA LEU A 244 24.12 -5.27 15.40
C LEU A 244 24.05 -5.57 16.90
N PHE A 245 23.25 -6.56 17.30
CA PHE A 245 22.85 -6.80 18.70
C PHE A 245 23.16 -8.23 19.18
N GLY A 246 23.85 -9.05 18.37
CA GLY A 246 24.16 -10.44 18.68
C GLY A 246 23.00 -11.41 18.42
N SER A 247 23.27 -12.72 18.48
CA SER A 247 22.33 -13.77 18.08
C SER A 247 20.99 -13.75 18.82
N LEU A 248 21.00 -13.45 20.13
CA LEU A 248 19.78 -13.36 20.93
C LEU A 248 18.96 -12.11 20.60
N GLY A 249 19.60 -10.96 20.38
CA GLY A 249 18.93 -9.73 19.95
C GLY A 249 18.31 -9.87 18.55
N GLY A 250 19.05 -10.48 17.62
CA GLY A 250 18.56 -10.79 16.28
C GLY A 250 17.39 -11.77 16.28
N LEU A 251 17.49 -12.90 16.98
CA LEU A 251 16.42 -13.89 17.04
C LEU A 251 15.20 -13.37 17.79
N GLY A 252 15.40 -12.68 18.93
CA GLY A 252 14.33 -12.08 19.70
C GLY A 252 13.58 -11.00 18.91
N GLY A 253 14.29 -10.13 18.20
CA GLY A 253 13.65 -9.12 17.38
C GLY A 253 12.95 -9.69 16.14
N ALA A 254 13.52 -10.72 15.50
CA ALA A 254 12.84 -11.44 14.43
C ALA A 254 11.56 -12.15 14.91
N LEU A 255 11.59 -12.75 16.11
CA LEU A 255 10.43 -13.37 16.74
C LEU A 255 9.33 -12.34 17.02
N LEU A 256 9.66 -11.24 17.71
CA LEU A 256 8.71 -10.16 17.97
C LEU A 256 8.11 -9.60 16.69
N TYR A 257 8.94 -9.47 15.66
CA TYR A 257 8.51 -9.00 14.36
C TYR A 257 7.54 -9.98 13.68
N SER A 258 7.84 -11.27 13.71
CA SER A 258 7.00 -12.32 13.12
C SER A 258 5.63 -12.44 13.77
N LEU A 259 5.48 -12.00 15.02
CA LEU A 259 4.24 -12.01 15.78
C LEU A 259 3.42 -10.72 15.58
N ASN A 260 3.93 -9.76 14.80
CA ASN A 260 3.23 -8.50 14.59
C ASN A 260 1.98 -8.68 13.70
N PRO A 261 0.80 -8.18 14.10
CA PRO A 261 -0.44 -8.33 13.32
C PRO A 261 -0.37 -7.75 11.90
N ALA A 262 0.27 -6.59 11.72
CA ALA A 262 0.40 -5.99 10.39
C ALA A 262 1.31 -6.86 9.51
N PHE A 263 2.41 -7.37 10.05
CA PHE A 263 3.27 -8.31 9.31
C PHE A 263 2.53 -9.58 8.92
N LEU A 264 1.81 -10.20 9.85
CA LEU A 264 1.04 -11.41 9.61
C LEU A 264 -0.12 -11.18 8.62
N TRP A 265 -0.73 -9.99 8.60
CA TRP A 265 -1.71 -9.63 7.57
C TRP A 265 -1.08 -9.58 6.18
N TYR A 266 0.07 -8.92 6.04
CA TYR A 266 0.76 -8.74 4.76
C TYR A 266 1.47 -10.01 4.27
N ALA A 267 1.86 -10.91 5.17
CA ALA A 267 2.46 -12.20 4.80
C ALA A 267 1.50 -13.12 4.02
N ARG A 268 0.20 -12.92 4.15
CA ARG A 268 -0.85 -13.73 3.49
C ARG A 268 -1.64 -12.98 2.43
N THR A 269 -1.40 -11.69 2.25
CA THR A 269 -2.20 -10.80 1.41
C THR A 269 -1.35 -10.23 0.28
N PRO A 270 -1.75 -10.32 -1.00
CA PRO A 270 -0.92 -9.87 -2.13
C PRO A 270 -0.63 -8.37 -2.08
N ALA A 271 0.62 -7.97 -1.87
CA ALA A 271 0.99 -6.57 -1.78
C ALA A 271 2.50 -6.40 -1.97
N ASN A 272 2.97 -5.25 -2.46
CA ASN A 272 4.40 -5.07 -2.72
C ASN A 272 5.24 -4.84 -1.45
N GLU A 273 4.63 -4.63 -0.29
CA GLU A 273 5.34 -4.29 0.94
C GLU A 273 6.31 -5.37 1.42
N PRO A 274 5.96 -6.67 1.50
CA PRO A 274 6.93 -7.70 1.92
C PRO A 274 8.13 -7.82 0.98
N MET A 275 7.95 -7.60 -0.32
CA MET A 275 9.05 -7.56 -1.28
C MET A 275 9.95 -6.34 -1.03
N ILE A 276 9.37 -5.15 -0.90
CA ILE A 276 10.12 -3.93 -0.57
C ILE A 276 10.87 -4.10 0.74
N GLN A 277 10.24 -4.70 1.74
CA GLN A 277 10.88 -5.00 3.00
C GLN A 277 12.05 -5.95 2.83
N THR A 278 11.90 -7.04 2.08
CA THR A 278 12.99 -7.96 1.76
C THR A 278 14.16 -7.23 1.11
N LEU A 279 13.89 -6.37 0.13
CA LEU A 279 14.92 -5.63 -0.58
C LEU A 279 15.62 -4.60 0.31
N ILE A 280 14.87 -3.81 1.09
CA ILE A 280 15.44 -2.80 2.00
C ILE A 280 16.24 -3.43 3.14
N TRP A 281 15.74 -4.49 3.76
CA TRP A 281 16.51 -5.23 4.77
C TRP A 281 17.67 -6.01 4.14
N GLY A 282 17.57 -6.36 2.86
CA GLY A 282 18.66 -6.87 2.05
C GLY A 282 19.76 -5.83 1.81
N VAL A 283 19.40 -4.58 1.46
CA VAL A 283 20.32 -3.44 1.38
C VAL A 283 21.07 -3.28 2.69
N LEU A 284 20.34 -3.29 3.82
CA LEU A 284 20.94 -3.19 5.15
C LEU A 284 21.84 -4.38 5.49
N ALA A 285 21.44 -5.60 5.16
CA ALA A 285 22.24 -6.80 5.38
C ALA A 285 23.57 -6.74 4.60
N VAL A 286 23.50 -6.45 3.30
CA VAL A 286 24.68 -6.28 2.44
C VAL A 286 25.57 -5.18 2.98
N TYR A 287 24.98 -4.03 3.31
CA TYR A 287 25.69 -2.89 3.84
C TYR A 287 26.43 -3.22 5.15
N VAL A 288 25.72 -3.79 6.15
CA VAL A 288 26.29 -4.13 7.46
C VAL A 288 27.42 -5.16 7.32
N VAL A 289 27.21 -6.22 6.53
CA VAL A 289 28.22 -7.26 6.33
C VAL A 289 29.45 -6.70 5.61
N ALA A 290 29.26 -5.92 4.53
CA ALA A 290 30.36 -5.34 3.78
C ALA A 290 31.20 -4.38 4.65
N ARG A 291 30.53 -3.59 5.49
CA ARG A 291 31.18 -2.66 6.43
C ARG A 291 31.99 -3.35 7.51
N GLN A 292 31.41 -4.34 8.18
CA GLN A 292 32.09 -5.09 9.24
C GLN A 292 33.27 -5.93 8.72
N SER A 293 33.20 -6.34 7.46
CA SER A 293 34.30 -7.07 6.79
C SER A 293 35.46 -6.15 6.40
N SER A 294 35.20 -4.85 6.21
CA SER A 294 36.22 -3.87 5.79
C SER A 294 37.03 -3.27 6.94
N GLY A 295 36.54 -3.33 8.18
CA GLY A 295 37.18 -2.71 9.36
C GLY A 295 38.26 -3.54 10.07
N GLY A 296 38.67 -4.70 9.50
CA GLY A 296 39.61 -5.63 10.13
C GLY A 296 41.09 -5.29 9.98
N ASP A 297 41.49 -4.58 8.92
CA ASP A 297 42.90 -4.43 8.51
C ASP A 297 43.49 -3.03 8.76
N SER A 298 42.95 -2.32 9.74
CA SER A 298 43.39 -0.95 10.10
C SER A 298 44.82 -0.87 10.64
N ARG A 299 45.49 -2.00 10.90
CA ARG A 299 46.87 -2.06 11.38
C ARG A 299 47.90 -2.42 10.30
N ALA A 300 47.47 -2.86 9.11
CA ALA A 300 48.37 -3.27 8.03
C ALA A 300 48.23 -2.42 6.75
N ALA A 301 47.20 -1.56 6.66
CA ALA A 301 47.04 -0.66 5.52
C ALA A 301 47.99 0.53 5.63
N SER A 302 49.09 0.48 4.86
CA SER A 302 49.82 1.68 4.45
C SER A 302 48.80 2.71 3.90
N PRO A 303 48.92 4.02 4.22
CA PRO A 303 47.96 5.06 3.79
C PRO A 303 47.80 5.19 2.26
N SER A 304 48.59 4.45 1.47
CA SER A 304 48.52 4.38 0.01
C SER A 304 47.57 3.31 -0.56
N VAL A 305 47.14 2.30 0.22
CA VAL A 305 46.22 1.26 -0.27
C VAL A 305 44.84 1.46 0.37
N ALA A 306 44.08 2.37 -0.24
CA ALA A 306 42.70 2.63 0.14
C ALA A 306 41.85 1.34 0.07
N PRO A 307 40.90 1.13 1.02
CA PRO A 307 40.05 -0.04 1.01
C PRO A 307 39.32 -0.18 -0.35
N PRO A 308 39.10 -1.42 -0.83
CA PRO A 308 38.41 -1.65 -2.08
C PRO A 308 37.02 -1.02 -2.08
N LEU A 309 36.49 -0.68 -3.27
CA LEU A 309 35.13 -0.16 -3.54
C LEU A 309 34.00 -1.16 -3.17
N PHE A 310 34.31 -2.08 -2.25
CA PHE A 310 33.58 -3.27 -1.87
C PHE A 310 32.13 -3.02 -1.42
N PRO A 311 31.78 -1.97 -0.64
CA PRO A 311 30.39 -1.78 -0.20
C PRO A 311 29.49 -1.02 -1.19
N LEU A 312 29.99 -0.45 -2.29
CA LEU A 312 29.19 0.45 -3.14
C LEU A 312 28.20 -0.32 -4.04
N PHE A 313 28.71 -1.16 -4.94
CA PHE A 313 27.89 -1.80 -5.97
C PHE A 313 26.91 -2.85 -5.43
N PRO A 314 27.31 -3.75 -4.52
CA PRO A 314 26.37 -4.73 -3.96
C PRO A 314 25.25 -4.08 -3.15
N THR A 315 25.47 -2.92 -2.51
CA THR A 315 24.42 -2.24 -1.73
C THR A 315 23.40 -1.53 -2.63
N LEU A 316 23.85 -0.93 -3.73
CA LEU A 316 23.00 -0.18 -4.64
C LEU A 316 22.08 -1.05 -5.48
N LEU A 317 22.45 -2.31 -5.78
CA LEU A 317 21.64 -3.20 -6.62
C LEU A 317 20.26 -3.55 -6.02
N PRO A 318 20.14 -4.07 -4.78
CA PRO A 318 18.84 -4.29 -4.16
C PRO A 318 18.08 -2.99 -3.90
N LEU A 319 18.78 -1.86 -3.68
CA LEU A 319 18.13 -0.56 -3.58
C LEU A 319 17.49 -0.13 -4.91
N ALA A 320 18.18 -0.34 -6.03
CA ALA A 320 17.66 -0.08 -7.36
C ALA A 320 16.38 -0.89 -7.64
N ALA A 321 16.40 -2.20 -7.34
CA ALA A 321 15.21 -3.04 -7.46
C ALA A 321 14.05 -2.56 -6.57
N ALA A 322 14.35 -2.07 -5.35
CA ALA A 322 13.33 -1.49 -4.47
C ALA A 322 12.76 -0.20 -5.06
N MET A 323 13.60 0.66 -5.66
CA MET A 323 13.18 1.91 -6.31
C MET A 323 12.30 1.67 -7.53
N PHE A 324 12.55 0.61 -8.31
CA PHE A 324 11.67 0.18 -9.40
C PHE A 324 10.40 -0.55 -8.93
N THR A 325 10.23 -0.77 -7.64
CA THR A 325 9.05 -1.45 -7.09
C THR A 325 8.16 -0.47 -6.32
N LYS A 326 8.73 0.55 -5.65
CA LYS A 326 7.96 1.51 -4.85
C LYS A 326 8.66 2.86 -4.66
N PHE A 327 7.90 3.95 -4.78
CA PHE A 327 8.39 5.32 -4.56
C PHE A 327 8.97 5.56 -3.17
N SER A 328 8.43 4.90 -2.13
CA SER A 328 8.95 5.05 -0.77
C SER A 328 10.40 4.58 -0.63
N ALA A 329 10.88 3.69 -1.51
CA ALA A 329 12.27 3.25 -1.53
C ALA A 329 13.24 4.33 -2.07
N TRP A 330 12.75 5.32 -2.81
CA TRP A 330 13.60 6.35 -3.42
C TRP A 330 14.32 7.17 -2.35
N PHE A 331 13.61 7.54 -1.29
CA PHE A 331 14.17 8.35 -0.21
C PHE A 331 15.32 7.68 0.55
N PHE A 332 15.50 6.36 0.46
CA PHE A 332 16.66 5.68 1.04
C PHE A 332 17.94 5.94 0.25
N LEU A 333 17.85 6.33 -1.02
CA LEU A 333 19.01 6.67 -1.82
C LEU A 333 19.75 7.87 -1.23
N LEU A 334 19.05 8.85 -0.67
CA LEU A 334 19.68 10.05 -0.08
C LEU A 334 20.64 9.69 1.05
N PRO A 335 20.22 9.06 2.16
CA PRO A 335 21.12 8.75 3.26
C PRO A 335 22.14 7.65 2.91
N VAL A 336 21.83 6.73 1.99
CA VAL A 336 22.84 5.78 1.46
C VAL A 336 23.90 6.53 0.67
N ALA A 337 23.52 7.44 -0.22
CA ALA A 337 24.45 8.26 -1.00
C ALA A 337 25.33 9.14 -0.11
N PHE A 338 24.75 9.78 0.91
CA PHE A 338 25.48 10.55 1.91
C PHE A 338 26.54 9.70 2.58
N ASP A 339 26.16 8.55 3.13
CA ASP A 339 27.07 7.70 3.89
C ASP A 339 28.16 7.08 2.99
N LEU A 340 27.80 6.60 1.80
CA LEU A 340 28.78 6.11 0.82
C LEU A 340 29.78 7.23 0.46
N SER A 341 29.31 8.46 0.25
CA SER A 341 30.16 9.61 -0.03
C SER A 341 31.02 10.02 1.15
N TYR A 342 30.47 10.04 2.37
CA TYR A 342 31.21 10.36 3.59
C TYR A 342 32.40 9.43 3.80
N ASN A 343 32.24 8.16 3.47
CA ASN A 343 33.30 7.18 3.66
C ASN A 343 34.27 7.11 2.47
N THR A 344 33.80 7.36 1.24
CA THR A 344 34.66 7.48 0.06
C THR A 344 35.34 8.84 -0.05
N GLY A 345 34.88 9.84 0.69
CA GLY A 345 35.45 11.19 0.78
C GLY A 345 36.89 11.20 1.31
N ARG A 346 37.42 10.07 1.80
CA ARG A 346 38.85 9.89 2.12
C ARG A 346 39.68 9.38 0.94
N SER A 347 39.08 9.22 -0.23
CA SER A 347 39.68 8.59 -1.42
C SER A 347 39.89 9.58 -2.58
N VAL A 348 40.61 9.13 -3.61
CA VAL A 348 41.02 9.91 -4.80
C VAL A 348 39.79 10.45 -5.56
N TYR A 349 39.92 11.65 -6.14
CA TYR A 349 38.89 12.37 -6.89
C TYR A 349 38.08 11.48 -7.86
N VAL A 350 38.76 10.63 -8.65
CA VAL A 350 38.13 9.73 -9.63
C VAL A 350 37.05 8.85 -8.99
N ARG A 351 37.29 8.32 -7.79
CA ARG A 351 36.31 7.46 -7.09
C ARG A 351 35.08 8.23 -6.62
N ARG A 352 35.25 9.50 -6.24
CA ARG A 352 34.12 10.37 -5.89
C ARG A 352 33.26 10.70 -7.10
N ALA A 353 33.89 10.95 -8.24
CA ALA A 353 33.19 11.16 -9.50
C ALA A 353 32.42 9.91 -9.94
N THR A 354 33.02 8.71 -9.86
CA THR A 354 32.32 7.45 -10.17
C THR A 354 31.11 7.23 -9.25
N LEU A 355 31.25 7.50 -7.94
CA LEU A 355 30.13 7.40 -7.01
C LEU A 355 29.00 8.36 -7.38
N MET A 356 29.32 9.64 -7.62
CA MET A 356 28.36 10.66 -8.02
C MET A 356 27.59 10.22 -9.27
N VAL A 357 28.31 9.85 -10.33
CA VAL A 357 27.71 9.41 -11.60
C VAL A 357 26.83 8.18 -11.40
N THR A 358 27.26 7.21 -10.60
CA THR A 358 26.49 5.97 -10.36
C THR A 358 25.19 6.25 -9.61
N VAL A 359 25.24 7.03 -8.53
CA VAL A 359 24.07 7.31 -7.68
C VAL A 359 23.09 8.24 -8.39
N VAL A 360 23.58 9.30 -9.04
CA VAL A 360 22.73 10.21 -9.84
C VAL A 360 22.16 9.48 -11.06
N GLY A 361 22.94 8.63 -11.72
CA GLY A 361 22.47 7.78 -12.82
C GLY A 361 21.37 6.82 -12.38
N LEU A 362 21.48 6.21 -11.19
CA LEU A 362 20.42 5.39 -10.61
C LEU A 362 19.15 6.21 -10.32
N ALA A 363 19.31 7.40 -9.74
CA ALA A 363 18.19 8.32 -9.47
C ALA A 363 17.46 8.73 -10.76
N ALA A 364 18.21 9.04 -11.82
CA ALA A 364 17.69 9.37 -13.13
C ALA A 364 16.98 8.17 -13.77
N THR A 365 17.57 6.99 -13.70
CA THR A 365 16.97 5.77 -14.26
C THR A 365 15.66 5.41 -13.55
N ALA A 366 15.59 5.54 -12.22
CA ALA A 366 14.36 5.34 -11.47
C ALA A 366 13.27 6.35 -11.85
N TYR A 367 13.63 7.62 -12.06
CA TYR A 367 12.71 8.64 -12.55
C TYR A 367 12.21 8.32 -13.96
N LEU A 368 13.10 8.02 -14.90
CA LEU A 368 12.75 7.69 -16.29
C LEU A 368 11.84 6.45 -16.36
N HIS A 369 12.16 5.41 -15.59
CA HIS A 369 11.30 4.24 -15.46
C HIS A 369 9.87 4.61 -15.03
N ALA A 370 9.73 5.41 -13.97
CA ALA A 370 8.41 5.86 -13.51
C ALA A 370 7.72 6.78 -14.52
N ALA A 371 8.45 7.69 -15.17
CA ALA A 371 7.90 8.63 -16.13
C ALA A 371 7.41 7.95 -17.42
N ILE A 372 8.05 6.87 -17.85
CA ILE A 372 7.68 6.13 -19.06
C ILE A 372 6.58 5.10 -18.75
N PHE A 373 6.74 4.35 -17.65
CA PHE A 373 5.93 3.16 -17.40
C PHE A 373 4.95 3.27 -16.23
N ALA A 374 4.92 4.40 -15.52
CA ALA A 374 3.98 4.67 -14.44
C ALA A 374 3.66 6.18 -14.33
N ALA A 375 3.54 6.86 -15.47
CA ALA A 375 3.44 8.32 -15.54
C ALA A 375 2.30 8.88 -14.67
N ASP A 376 1.12 8.26 -14.75
CA ASP A 376 -0.07 8.66 -14.00
C ASP A 376 0.12 8.51 -12.49
N TYR A 377 0.79 7.44 -12.07
CA TYR A 377 1.10 7.21 -10.66
C TYR A 377 2.21 8.13 -10.15
N LEU A 378 3.21 8.42 -10.99
CA LEU A 378 4.22 9.44 -10.70
C LEU A 378 3.58 10.82 -10.55
N TYR A 379 2.65 11.18 -11.45
CA TYR A 379 1.90 12.43 -11.38
C TYR A 379 1.09 12.50 -10.09
N GLY A 380 0.27 11.49 -9.80
CA GLY A 380 -0.51 11.43 -8.57
C GLY A 380 0.36 11.50 -7.31
N MET A 381 1.49 10.79 -7.28
CA MET A 381 2.45 10.85 -6.18
C MET A 381 2.95 12.28 -5.98
N ILE A 382 3.40 12.96 -7.03
CA ILE A 382 3.91 14.34 -6.94
C ILE A 382 2.80 15.32 -6.54
N GLN A 383 1.63 15.22 -7.16
CA GLN A 383 0.50 16.10 -6.91
C GLN A 383 -0.02 16.01 -5.46
N PHE A 384 -0.04 14.81 -4.88
CA PHE A 384 -0.48 14.62 -3.50
C PHE A 384 0.65 14.77 -2.46
N THR A 385 1.91 14.95 -2.88
CA THR A 385 3.05 15.11 -1.96
C THR A 385 3.82 16.41 -2.20
N ALA A 386 4.64 16.47 -3.24
CA ALA A 386 5.56 17.59 -3.49
C ALA A 386 4.84 18.89 -3.87
N ALA A 387 3.68 18.81 -4.54
CA ALA A 387 2.90 20.00 -4.88
C ALA A 387 2.37 20.74 -3.64
N ARG A 388 2.17 20.04 -2.50
CA ARG A 388 1.78 20.66 -1.22
C ARG A 388 2.85 21.59 -0.66
N VAL A 389 4.11 21.41 -1.06
CA VAL A 389 5.25 22.25 -0.67
C VAL A 389 5.73 23.14 -1.82
N GLY A 390 4.90 23.35 -2.84
CA GLY A 390 5.18 24.23 -3.98
C GLY A 390 6.06 23.64 -5.08
N ILE A 391 6.40 22.34 -5.03
CA ILE A 391 7.19 21.69 -6.09
C ILE A 391 6.24 21.14 -7.15
N SER A 392 6.29 21.73 -8.35
CA SER A 392 5.48 21.29 -9.50
C SER A 392 5.97 19.95 -10.08
N HIS A 393 5.09 19.27 -10.82
CA HIS A 393 5.43 18.03 -11.53
C HIS A 393 6.65 18.18 -12.45
N ASN A 394 6.70 19.26 -13.23
CA ASN A 394 7.78 19.53 -14.18
C ASN A 394 9.11 19.86 -13.48
N PHE A 395 9.07 20.41 -12.27
CA PHE A 395 10.26 20.78 -11.52
C PHE A 395 10.78 19.65 -10.62
N PHE A 396 9.92 18.68 -10.28
CA PHE A 396 10.28 17.53 -9.46
C PHE A 396 11.55 16.77 -9.89
N PRO A 397 11.77 16.40 -11.17
CA PRO A 397 13.00 15.70 -11.57
C PRO A 397 14.27 16.47 -11.24
N VAL A 398 14.25 17.78 -11.42
CA VAL A 398 15.39 18.66 -11.11
C VAL A 398 15.66 18.65 -9.60
N VAL A 399 14.62 18.86 -8.79
CA VAL A 399 14.75 18.82 -7.33
C VAL A 399 15.23 17.46 -6.84
N TRP A 400 14.70 16.37 -7.40
CA TRP A 400 15.08 15.01 -7.04
C TRP A 400 16.56 14.73 -7.33
N LEU A 401 17.04 15.03 -8.54
CA LEU A 401 18.44 14.81 -8.93
C LEU A 401 19.39 15.72 -8.13
N LEU A 402 19.01 16.99 -7.91
CA LEU A 402 19.78 17.91 -7.09
C LEU A 402 19.84 17.45 -5.63
N ALA A 403 18.76 16.91 -5.06
CA ALA A 403 18.78 16.37 -3.70
C ALA A 403 19.75 15.20 -3.57
N VAL A 404 19.76 14.28 -4.55
CA VAL A 404 20.69 13.15 -4.58
C VAL A 404 22.15 13.62 -4.74
N ALA A 405 22.41 14.52 -5.69
CA ALA A 405 23.74 15.09 -5.88
C ALA A 405 24.22 15.87 -4.65
N SER A 406 23.34 16.65 -4.03
CA SER A 406 23.62 17.39 -2.79
C SER A 406 23.95 16.43 -1.65
N SER A 407 23.25 15.29 -1.55
CA SER A 407 23.54 14.28 -0.55
C SER A 407 24.96 13.70 -0.70
N VAL A 408 25.38 13.39 -1.93
CA VAL A 408 26.75 12.98 -2.24
C VAL A 408 27.74 14.09 -1.89
N ALA A 409 27.48 15.33 -2.30
CA ALA A 409 28.37 16.46 -2.04
C ALA A 409 28.53 16.73 -0.53
N LEU A 410 27.44 16.76 0.22
CA LEU A 410 27.43 16.93 1.68
C LEU A 410 28.22 15.83 2.37
N GLY A 411 28.05 14.56 1.97
CA GLY A 411 28.84 13.46 2.51
C GLY A 411 30.35 13.71 2.32
N ALA A 412 30.77 14.12 1.12
CA ALA A 412 32.17 14.42 0.82
C ALA A 412 32.70 15.64 1.59
N ILE A 413 31.90 16.70 1.73
CA ILE A 413 32.24 17.90 2.50
C ILE A 413 32.44 17.52 3.97
N VAL A 414 31.47 16.83 4.57
CA VAL A 414 31.57 16.39 5.97
C VAL A 414 32.77 15.46 6.19
N ALA A 415 33.15 14.65 5.20
CA ALA A 415 34.35 13.82 5.25
C ALA A 415 35.67 14.62 5.24
N SER A 416 35.69 15.77 4.55
CA SER A 416 36.86 16.65 4.44
C SER A 416 37.09 17.54 5.67
N TRP A 417 36.07 17.78 6.50
CA TRP A 417 36.20 18.58 7.72
C TRP A 417 36.85 17.71 8.83
N ARG A 418 38.06 18.10 9.31
CA ARG A 418 38.94 17.36 10.26
C ARG A 418 38.22 16.74 11.49
N PRO A 419 38.84 15.75 12.20
CA PRO A 419 38.24 15.02 13.32
C PRO A 419 37.79 15.86 14.54
N ALA A 420 38.20 17.13 14.65
CA ALA A 420 37.77 18.02 15.73
C ALA A 420 36.28 18.40 15.63
N VAL A 421 35.76 18.64 14.42
CA VAL A 421 34.34 18.91 14.18
C VAL A 421 33.53 17.63 14.26
N GLY A 422 34.06 16.48 13.84
CA GLY A 422 33.43 15.17 14.09
C GLY A 422 33.27 14.84 15.59
N ARG A 423 34.22 15.28 16.44
CA ARG A 423 34.12 15.19 17.90
C ARG A 423 33.14 16.20 18.49
N ALA A 424 33.11 17.43 17.98
CA ALA A 424 32.16 18.48 18.41
C ALA A 424 30.72 18.16 17.96
N LEU A 425 30.52 17.79 16.70
CA LEU A 425 29.27 17.28 16.15
C LEU A 425 28.88 15.96 16.82
N GLY A 426 29.81 15.09 17.23
CA GLY A 426 29.50 13.89 18.01
C GLY A 426 28.90 14.20 19.40
N ARG A 427 29.43 15.23 20.08
CA ARG A 427 28.92 15.72 21.37
C ARG A 427 27.63 16.54 21.26
N ILE A 428 27.54 17.40 20.24
CA ILE A 428 26.33 18.19 19.92
C ILE A 428 25.22 17.28 19.37
N ASN A 429 25.56 16.25 18.59
CA ASN A 429 24.65 15.18 18.18
C ASN A 429 24.05 14.48 19.41
N MET A 430 24.83 14.13 20.43
CA MET A 430 24.26 13.45 21.60
C MET A 430 23.22 14.28 22.35
N GLY A 431 23.42 15.60 22.47
CA GLY A 431 22.45 16.50 23.12
C GLY A 431 21.20 16.72 22.28
N VAL A 432 21.36 16.93 20.97
CA VAL A 432 20.24 17.15 20.03
C VAL A 432 19.47 15.86 19.76
N TRP A 433 20.14 14.72 19.57
CA TRP A 433 19.50 13.41 19.39
C TRP A 433 18.95 12.84 20.69
N GLY A 434 19.63 13.03 21.82
CA GLY A 434 19.07 12.77 23.15
C GLY A 434 17.81 13.62 23.39
N GLY A 435 17.84 14.89 22.98
CA GLY A 435 16.69 15.79 22.99
C GLY A 435 15.55 15.31 22.09
N ILE A 436 15.81 14.96 20.83
CA ILE A 436 14.81 14.44 19.87
C ILE A 436 14.21 13.11 20.36
N LEU A 437 15.02 12.22 20.93
CA LEU A 437 14.59 10.92 21.47
C LEU A 437 13.88 11.02 22.82
N VAL A 438 14.02 12.13 23.55
CA VAL A 438 13.24 12.46 24.78
C VAL A 438 11.98 13.26 24.43
N LEU A 439 12.03 14.09 23.39
CA LEU A 439 10.89 14.84 22.85
C LEU A 439 9.86 13.89 22.21
N LEU A 440 10.28 12.84 21.50
CA LEU A 440 9.37 11.85 20.91
C LEU A 440 8.43 11.20 21.96
N PRO A 441 8.91 10.74 23.14
CA PRO A 441 8.09 10.25 24.26
C PRO A 441 7.21 11.32 24.90
N LEU A 442 7.67 12.56 25.05
CA LEU A 442 6.87 13.66 25.59
C LEU A 442 5.73 14.04 24.63
N VAL A 443 6.03 14.07 23.33
CA VAL A 443 5.04 14.22 22.26
C VAL A 443 4.08 13.03 22.26
N TRP A 444 4.59 11.80 22.43
CA TRP A 444 3.75 10.59 22.49
C TRP A 444 2.82 10.58 23.72
N GLY A 445 3.32 10.93 24.91
CA GLY A 445 2.55 11.00 26.15
C GLY A 445 1.52 12.13 26.15
N ALA A 446 1.89 13.32 25.67
CA ALA A 446 0.97 14.45 25.49
C ALA A 446 -0.15 14.11 24.49
N GLN A 447 0.17 13.37 23.42
CA GLN A 447 -0.82 12.93 22.42
C GLN A 447 -1.74 11.82 22.94
N TYR A 448 -1.24 10.87 23.73
CA TYR A 448 -2.07 9.87 24.41
C TYR A 448 -3.07 10.52 25.38
N TRP A 449 -2.61 11.54 26.11
CA TRP A 449 -3.44 12.35 27.00
C TRP A 449 -4.50 13.19 26.24
N LEU A 450 -4.13 13.77 25.08
CA LEU A 450 -5.07 14.45 24.18
C LEU A 450 -6.12 13.48 23.60
N ARG A 451 -5.73 12.26 23.19
CA ARG A 451 -6.66 11.23 22.69
C ARG A 451 -7.77 10.88 23.68
N ALA A 452 -7.46 10.90 24.98
CA ALA A 452 -8.45 10.62 26.03
C ALA A 452 -9.50 11.73 26.20
N ARG A 453 -9.29 12.92 25.61
CA ARG A 453 -10.11 14.12 25.83
C ARG A 453 -10.75 14.72 24.57
N VAL A 454 -10.29 14.35 23.37
CA VAL A 454 -10.90 14.81 22.11
C VAL A 454 -12.10 13.91 21.76
N PRO A 455 -13.33 14.46 21.64
CA PRO A 455 -14.50 13.69 21.21
C PRO A 455 -14.26 13.03 19.85
N ARG A 456 -14.67 11.77 19.70
CA ARG A 456 -14.47 10.90 18.52
C ARG A 456 -15.25 11.34 17.25
N LEU A 457 -15.60 12.62 17.12
CA LEU A 457 -16.64 13.08 16.20
C LEU A 457 -16.14 13.74 14.91
N ASP A 458 -14.83 13.81 14.68
CA ASP A 458 -14.31 14.45 13.47
C ASP A 458 -13.45 13.47 12.67
N LEU A 459 -14.08 12.89 11.63
CA LEU A 459 -13.50 12.00 10.61
C LEU A 459 -12.33 12.66 9.85
N TRP A 460 -12.13 13.98 9.98
CA TRP A 460 -11.08 14.73 9.30
C TRP A 460 -10.18 15.54 10.25
N ALA A 461 -10.49 15.61 11.55
CA ALA A 461 -9.67 16.33 12.52
C ALA A 461 -8.23 15.79 12.56
N GLU A 462 -7.29 16.73 12.57
CA GLU A 462 -5.83 16.60 12.57
C GLU A 462 -5.25 15.89 13.81
N SER A 463 -5.59 14.62 14.03
CA SER A 463 -5.01 13.80 15.11
C SER A 463 -3.85 12.90 14.61
N THR A 464 -2.78 12.84 15.38
CA THR A 464 -1.45 12.33 14.94
C THR A 464 -1.39 10.82 14.62
N ASN A 465 -0.61 10.43 13.58
CA ASN A 465 -0.34 9.03 13.16
C ASN A 465 0.20 8.12 14.29
N LEU A 466 0.80 8.70 15.33
CA LEU A 466 1.49 7.97 16.40
C LEU A 466 0.53 7.18 17.27
N VAL A 467 -0.69 7.68 17.48
CA VAL A 467 -1.75 7.00 18.23
C VAL A 467 -2.16 5.71 17.53
N GLU A 468 -2.33 5.74 16.22
CA GLU A 468 -2.74 4.58 15.41
C GLU A 468 -1.59 3.56 15.31
N LEU A 469 -0.35 4.03 15.25
CA LEU A 469 0.83 3.17 15.33
C LEU A 469 0.86 2.34 16.62
N THR A 470 0.37 2.88 17.75
CA THR A 470 0.24 2.10 19.01
C THR A 470 -0.76 0.94 18.93
N LEU A 471 -1.66 0.90 17.95
CA LEU A 471 -2.53 -0.27 17.74
C LEU A 471 -1.75 -1.49 17.24
N TYR A 472 -0.65 -1.24 16.52
CA TYR A 472 0.21 -2.26 15.92
C TYR A 472 1.51 -2.48 16.68
N LEU A 473 1.87 -1.60 17.63
CA LEU A 473 2.97 -1.77 18.59
C LEU A 473 2.40 -2.15 19.97
N PRO A 474 2.48 -3.42 20.41
CA PRO A 474 2.11 -3.80 21.79
C PRO A 474 2.99 -3.09 22.84
N ALA A 475 2.83 -3.44 24.12
CA ALA A 475 3.57 -2.89 25.28
C ALA A 475 5.12 -2.90 25.13
N HIS A 476 5.66 -3.51 24.07
CA HIS A 476 7.02 -3.27 23.65
C HIS A 476 7.35 -1.84 23.22
N GLY A 477 6.40 -0.94 22.97
CA GLY A 477 6.73 0.48 22.77
C GLY A 477 7.50 1.08 23.96
N LEU A 478 7.11 0.68 25.19
CA LEU A 478 7.83 1.03 26.42
C LEU A 478 9.23 0.38 26.47
N PHE A 479 9.36 -0.87 26.02
CA PHE A 479 10.65 -1.57 25.95
C PHE A 479 11.53 -1.11 24.79
N ALA A 480 10.95 -0.64 23.70
CA ALA A 480 11.63 0.01 22.58
C ALA A 480 12.18 1.36 23.04
N TYR A 481 11.46 2.08 23.92
CA TYR A 481 12.00 3.26 24.60
C TYR A 481 13.23 2.91 25.43
N PHE A 482 13.18 1.88 26.30
CA PHE A 482 14.37 1.42 27.02
C PHE A 482 15.50 0.98 26.08
N GLY A 483 15.17 0.34 24.96
CA GLY A 483 16.12 0.00 23.90
C GLY A 483 16.77 1.22 23.26
N LEU A 484 16.00 2.24 22.91
CA LEU A 484 16.49 3.52 22.37
C LEU A 484 17.37 4.25 23.37
N VAL A 485 16.97 4.32 24.65
CA VAL A 485 17.77 4.92 25.71
C VAL A 485 19.06 4.13 25.92
N ALA A 486 18.99 2.80 26.01
CA ALA A 486 20.17 1.95 26.16
C ALA A 486 21.13 2.06 24.99
N LEU A 487 20.60 2.15 23.77
CA LEU A 487 21.37 2.37 22.57
C LEU A 487 22.04 3.74 22.59
N THR A 488 21.30 4.79 22.92
CA THR A 488 21.82 6.16 23.02
C THR A 488 22.93 6.26 24.08
N LEU A 489 22.75 5.63 25.24
CA LEU A 489 23.79 5.57 26.29
C LEU A 489 25.01 4.74 25.87
N SER A 490 24.81 3.68 25.08
CA SER A 490 25.91 2.87 24.54
C SER A 490 26.73 3.67 23.53
N LEU A 491 26.04 4.40 22.64
CA LEU A 491 26.63 5.33 21.69
C LEU A 491 27.38 6.46 22.43
N ALA A 492 26.78 7.02 23.48
CA ALA A 492 27.37 8.07 24.32
C ALA A 492 28.70 7.66 24.97
N ARG A 493 28.77 6.45 25.52
CA ARG A 493 29.98 5.91 26.16
C ARG A 493 31.09 5.65 25.15
N SER A 494 30.75 5.26 23.92
CA SER A 494 31.72 4.95 22.87
C SER A 494 32.43 6.19 22.31
N GLY A 495 31.78 7.36 22.32
CA GLY A 495 32.36 8.64 21.89
C GLY A 495 33.32 9.26 22.92
N SER A 496 33.41 8.68 24.12
CA SER A 496 34.17 9.21 25.27
C SER A 496 35.47 8.46 25.59
N MET A 497 35.74 7.29 25.00
CA MET A 497 36.88 6.45 25.40
C MET A 497 38.12 6.71 24.54
N SER A 498 39.03 7.55 25.04
CA SER A 498 40.39 7.73 24.49
C SER A 498 41.51 7.08 25.30
N ASP A 499 41.28 6.48 26.47
CA ASP A 499 42.39 5.92 27.28
C ASP A 499 42.01 4.62 28.00
N LEU A 500 42.85 3.57 27.84
CA LEU A 500 43.47 2.77 28.92
C LEU A 500 44.07 1.43 28.43
N SER A 501 45.29 1.20 28.91
CA SER A 501 46.28 0.14 28.64
C SER A 501 46.19 -1.09 29.59
N ALA A 502 46.19 -2.32 29.02
CA ALA A 502 46.62 -3.67 29.52
C ALA A 502 46.09 -4.23 30.89
N PRO A 503 46.31 -5.51 31.33
CA PRO A 503 46.82 -6.77 30.70
C PRO A 503 45.92 -8.05 30.92
N HIS A 504 46.40 -9.21 30.43
CA HIS A 504 46.02 -10.67 30.48
C HIS A 504 44.96 -11.18 31.51
N GLY A 505 44.20 -12.27 31.29
CA GLY A 505 44.15 -13.30 30.24
C GLY A 505 43.02 -14.32 30.52
N GLU A 506 42.42 -14.86 29.46
CA GLU A 506 41.80 -16.22 29.34
C GLU A 506 41.23 -16.33 27.91
N SER A 507 41.73 -17.33 27.20
CA SER A 507 41.38 -17.81 25.85
C SER A 507 40.00 -18.50 25.85
N TYR A 508 38.99 -18.18 25.04
CA TYR A 508 38.75 -17.31 23.88
C TYR A 508 38.57 -15.85 24.31
N PRO A 509 39.04 -14.80 23.62
CA PRO A 509 38.97 -13.49 24.23
C PRO A 509 37.53 -12.96 24.21
N ASN A 510 36.77 -13.32 25.23
CA ASN A 510 35.75 -12.49 25.86
C ASN A 510 36.44 -11.23 26.38
N GLY A 511 36.82 -10.35 25.45
CA GLY A 511 37.40 -9.04 25.70
C GLY A 511 36.36 -7.95 25.46
N GLY A 512 35.41 -7.83 26.38
CA GLY A 512 34.25 -6.93 26.34
C GLY A 512 34.55 -5.41 26.42
N ARG A 513 35.65 -4.91 25.86
CA ARG A 513 35.92 -3.45 25.83
C ARG A 513 36.44 -2.89 24.50
N GLY A 514 37.06 -3.70 23.62
CA GLY A 514 37.54 -3.23 22.31
C GLY A 514 36.51 -3.28 21.16
N ARG A 515 35.42 -4.05 21.32
CA ARG A 515 34.33 -4.18 20.33
C ARG A 515 33.38 -2.97 20.28
N ASN A 516 33.36 -2.15 21.32
CA ASN A 516 32.30 -1.14 21.53
C ASN A 516 32.51 0.18 20.79
N SER A 517 33.75 0.56 20.43
CA SER A 517 34.01 1.87 19.80
C SER A 517 33.67 1.88 18.30
N TRP A 518 33.94 0.79 17.58
CA TRP A 518 33.69 0.67 16.13
C TRP A 518 32.25 0.33 15.76
N VAL A 519 31.59 -0.54 16.54
CA VAL A 519 30.17 -0.90 16.37
C VAL A 519 29.26 0.32 16.56
N CYS A 520 29.67 1.27 17.40
CA CYS A 520 28.86 2.46 17.70
C CYS A 520 28.83 3.49 16.57
N ALA A 521 29.96 3.85 15.93
CA ALA A 521 29.96 4.93 14.94
C ALA A 521 29.22 4.57 13.63
N GLN A 522 29.38 3.34 13.12
CA GLN A 522 28.71 2.90 11.88
C GLN A 522 27.29 2.37 12.11
N GLY A 523 27.03 1.80 13.30
CA GLY A 523 25.67 1.55 13.78
C GLY A 523 24.88 2.85 13.86
N MET A 524 25.52 3.97 14.21
CA MET A 524 24.91 5.30 14.26
C MET A 524 24.44 5.79 12.88
N SER A 525 25.24 5.61 11.80
CA SER A 525 24.80 5.93 10.43
C SER A 525 23.59 5.08 10.02
N LEU A 526 23.59 3.78 10.35
CA LEU A 526 22.50 2.86 10.03
C LEU A 526 21.23 3.17 10.83
N LEU A 527 21.39 3.55 12.10
CA LEU A 527 20.31 4.01 12.97
C LEU A 527 19.76 5.35 12.52
N LEU A 528 20.61 6.27 12.07
CA LEU A 528 20.20 7.55 11.50
C LEU A 528 19.41 7.33 10.20
N LEU A 529 19.89 6.43 9.34
CA LEU A 529 19.20 5.92 8.14
C LEU A 529 17.82 5.38 8.47
N MET A 530 17.72 4.54 9.51
CA MET A 530 16.46 3.93 9.96
C MET A 530 15.53 4.95 10.62
N VAL A 531 16.05 5.91 11.39
CA VAL A 531 15.30 6.96 12.08
C VAL A 531 14.82 8.05 11.11
N LEU A 532 15.65 8.48 10.17
CA LEU A 532 15.26 9.39 9.06
C LEU A 532 14.26 8.71 8.13
N GLY A 533 14.49 7.43 7.80
CA GLY A 533 13.53 6.63 7.06
C GLY A 533 12.20 6.52 7.80
N ALA A 534 12.23 6.26 9.11
CA ALA A 534 11.04 6.17 9.96
C ALA A 534 10.31 7.50 10.13
N SER A 535 11.01 8.63 10.31
CA SER A 535 10.39 9.95 10.55
C SER A 535 9.56 10.43 9.36
N LEU A 536 9.95 10.06 8.14
CA LEU A 536 9.16 10.30 6.91
C LEU A 536 7.78 9.59 6.93
N PHE A 537 7.63 8.51 7.70
CA PHE A 537 6.35 7.79 7.83
C PHE A 537 5.55 8.18 9.09
N VAL A 538 6.08 9.06 9.93
CA VAL A 538 5.40 9.57 11.13
C VAL A 538 4.52 10.80 10.80
N VAL A 539 4.85 11.57 9.75
CA VAL A 539 4.09 12.76 9.34
C VAL A 539 2.79 12.37 8.62
N ARG A 540 1.66 12.98 9.01
CA ARG A 540 0.29 12.62 8.58
C ARG A 540 0.13 12.75 7.06
N ARG A 541 -0.38 11.69 6.42
CA ARG A 541 -0.86 11.70 5.03
C ARG A 541 -2.27 11.15 5.01
N ASN A 542 -3.26 12.02 5.24
CA ASN A 542 -4.69 11.94 4.90
C ASN A 542 -5.44 10.58 4.94
N LEU A 543 -4.95 9.55 5.63
CA LEU A 543 -5.50 8.19 5.64
C LEU A 543 -5.40 7.63 7.05
N ASP A 544 -6.54 7.39 7.70
CA ASP A 544 -6.63 6.74 9.01
C ASP A 544 -5.96 5.37 8.98
N ALA A 545 -5.03 5.13 9.89
CA ALA A 545 -4.28 3.88 9.96
C ALA A 545 -4.97 2.79 10.78
N ASN A 546 -6.22 2.99 11.16
CA ASN A 546 -7.06 1.97 11.81
C ASN A 546 -7.45 0.85 10.83
N HIS A 547 -7.29 1.09 9.52
CA HIS A 547 -7.40 0.07 8.51
C HIS A 547 -6.10 -0.77 8.40
N PRO A 548 -6.16 -2.12 8.38
CA PRO A 548 -4.98 -2.98 8.26
C PRO A 548 -4.15 -2.70 7.01
N TRP A 549 -4.80 -2.32 5.90
CA TRP A 549 -4.09 -1.93 4.69
C TRP A 549 -3.28 -0.63 4.91
N ALA A 550 -3.75 0.32 5.71
CA ALA A 550 -3.03 1.57 5.95
C ALA A 550 -1.76 1.40 6.80
N ALA A 551 -1.65 0.30 7.56
CA ALA A 551 -0.47 -0.05 8.36
C ALA A 551 0.79 -0.37 7.52
N ARG A 552 0.64 -0.58 6.21
CA ARG A 552 1.76 -0.77 5.25
C ARG A 552 2.89 0.23 5.38
N ARG A 553 2.57 1.47 5.75
CA ARG A 553 3.53 2.57 5.87
C ARG A 553 4.60 2.32 6.95
N TRP A 554 4.29 1.49 7.94
CA TRP A 554 5.21 1.15 9.04
C TRP A 554 5.89 -0.21 8.86
N LEU A 555 5.36 -1.05 7.97
CA LEU A 555 5.79 -2.43 7.83
C LEU A 555 7.25 -2.57 7.38
N VAL A 556 7.68 -1.72 6.44
CA VAL A 556 8.97 -1.87 5.75
C VAL A 556 10.16 -1.65 6.68
N ILE A 557 10.12 -0.60 7.52
CA ILE A 557 11.25 -0.24 8.40
C ILE A 557 10.82 -0.22 9.86
N LEU A 558 9.77 0.53 10.17
CA LEU A 558 9.50 0.98 11.54
C LEU A 558 9.19 -0.19 12.47
N ILE A 559 8.27 -1.07 12.08
CA ILE A 559 7.90 -2.25 12.88
C ILE A 559 9.10 -3.21 13.08
N PRO A 560 9.82 -3.67 12.03
CA PRO A 560 10.96 -4.57 12.24
C PRO A 560 12.11 -3.89 13.00
N PHE A 561 12.34 -2.60 12.79
CA PHE A 561 13.33 -1.83 13.55
C PHE A 561 12.97 -1.76 15.05
N LEU A 562 11.75 -1.35 15.38
CA LEU A 562 11.29 -1.29 16.76
C LEU A 562 11.32 -2.66 17.43
N SER A 563 11.01 -3.73 16.71
CA SER A 563 11.12 -5.11 17.20
C SER A 563 12.55 -5.48 17.61
N LEU A 564 13.55 -5.13 16.80
CA LEU A 564 14.97 -5.31 17.14
C LEU A 564 15.37 -4.48 18.36
N ILE A 565 14.94 -3.23 18.41
CA ILE A 565 15.28 -2.30 19.50
C ILE A 565 14.63 -2.73 20.82
N THR A 566 13.40 -3.24 20.78
CA THR A 566 12.76 -3.88 21.93
C THR A 566 13.58 -5.05 22.43
N ALA A 567 13.98 -5.97 21.55
CA ALA A 567 14.75 -7.15 21.95
C ALA A 567 16.09 -6.76 22.59
N TYR A 568 16.76 -5.74 22.02
CA TYR A 568 17.97 -5.16 22.61
C TYR A 568 17.69 -4.51 23.97
N GLY A 569 16.61 -3.74 24.10
CA GLY A 569 16.20 -3.05 25.33
C GLY A 569 15.90 -3.99 26.48
N VAL A 570 15.23 -5.13 26.22
CA VAL A 570 14.99 -6.17 27.24
C VAL A 570 16.32 -6.73 27.77
N GLY A 571 17.28 -6.97 26.88
CA GLY A 571 18.63 -7.41 27.25
C GLY A 571 19.37 -6.39 28.11
N ALA A 572 19.36 -5.12 27.70
CA ALA A 572 20.04 -4.03 28.39
C ALA A 572 19.41 -3.70 29.75
N LEU A 573 18.07 -3.67 29.83
CA LEU A 573 17.34 -3.39 31.07
C LEU A 573 17.62 -4.45 32.13
N GLY A 574 17.67 -5.73 31.74
CA GLY A 574 18.05 -6.81 32.66
C GLY A 574 19.44 -6.60 33.27
N GLU A 575 20.40 -6.12 32.48
CA GLU A 575 21.75 -5.80 32.96
C GLU A 575 21.79 -4.60 33.90
N TRP A 576 20.99 -3.56 33.65
CA TRP A 576 20.92 -2.39 34.51
C TRP A 576 20.33 -2.71 35.89
N VAL A 577 19.23 -3.46 35.92
CA VAL A 577 18.58 -3.86 37.18
C VAL A 577 19.49 -4.76 38.01
N ALA A 578 20.21 -5.70 37.38
CA ALA A 578 21.16 -6.56 38.08
C ALA A 578 22.32 -5.77 38.71
N ARG A 579 22.80 -4.69 38.05
CA ARG A 579 23.88 -3.83 38.57
C ARG A 579 23.44 -2.94 39.73
N LEU A 580 22.22 -2.40 39.69
CA LEU A 580 21.71 -1.48 40.71
C LEU A 580 21.52 -2.14 42.09
N ARG A 581 21.22 -3.44 42.14
CA ARG A 581 20.86 -4.14 43.39
C ARG A 581 22.01 -4.89 44.08
N ARG A 582 23.26 -4.78 43.59
CA ARG A 582 24.48 -5.39 44.18
C ARG A 582 24.27 -6.82 44.73
N PHE A 583 23.68 -7.71 43.94
CA PHE A 583 23.35 -9.07 44.37
C PHE A 583 24.60 -9.96 44.55
N ALA A 584 24.57 -10.85 45.54
CA ALA A 584 25.64 -11.81 45.83
C ALA A 584 25.90 -12.86 44.72
N SER A 585 24.91 -13.12 43.85
CA SER A 585 25.06 -13.96 42.64
C SER A 585 24.52 -13.25 41.40
N PRO A 586 25.28 -12.33 40.79
CA PRO A 586 24.81 -11.45 39.72
C PRO A 586 24.24 -12.20 38.50
N ALA A 587 24.80 -13.37 38.17
CA ALA A 587 24.42 -14.15 37.00
C ALA A 587 23.01 -14.78 37.12
N ARG A 588 22.67 -15.37 38.27
CA ARG A 588 21.37 -16.01 38.51
C ARG A 588 20.24 -14.98 38.50
N TRP A 589 20.46 -13.84 39.15
CA TRP A 589 19.48 -12.74 39.17
C TRP A 589 19.34 -12.05 37.81
N LEU A 590 20.43 -11.88 37.06
CA LEU A 590 20.37 -11.37 35.68
C LEU A 590 19.49 -12.25 34.79
N TYR A 591 19.64 -13.57 34.90
CA TYR A 591 18.82 -14.54 34.15
C TYR A 591 17.35 -14.45 34.55
N LEU A 592 17.04 -14.39 35.84
CA LEU A 592 15.67 -14.26 36.35
C LEU A 592 15.00 -12.96 35.88
N ILE A 593 15.69 -11.82 35.96
CA ILE A 593 15.15 -10.52 35.53
C ILE A 593 14.93 -10.49 34.02
N LYS A 594 15.90 -10.96 33.21
CA LYS A 594 15.74 -11.06 31.75
C LYS A 594 14.56 -11.96 31.40
N SER A 595 14.39 -13.08 32.11
CA SER A 595 13.26 -14.01 31.91
C SER A 595 11.92 -13.38 32.28
N ALA A 596 11.83 -12.64 33.40
CA ALA A 596 10.61 -11.95 33.81
C ALA A 596 10.21 -10.85 32.81
N LEU A 597 11.17 -10.06 32.33
CA LEU A 597 10.93 -9.05 31.30
C LEU A 597 10.49 -9.68 29.97
N ALA A 598 11.14 -10.78 29.56
CA ALA A 598 10.75 -11.51 28.36
C ALA A 598 9.33 -12.09 28.47
N LEU A 599 8.96 -12.65 29.64
CA LEU A 599 7.61 -13.14 29.92
C LEU A 599 6.57 -12.03 29.86
N LEU A 600 6.89 -10.84 30.39
CA LEU A 600 5.98 -9.70 30.34
C LEU A 600 5.78 -9.20 28.90
N VAL A 601 6.84 -9.15 28.10
CA VAL A 601 6.73 -8.87 26.66
C VAL A 601 5.88 -9.93 25.96
N ALA A 602 6.13 -11.22 26.22
CA ALA A 602 5.36 -12.32 25.64
C ALA A 602 3.88 -12.25 26.02
N ALA A 603 3.56 -12.00 27.29
CA ALA A 603 2.20 -11.82 27.78
C ALA A 603 1.50 -10.63 27.11
N SER A 604 2.23 -9.53 26.88
CA SER A 604 1.67 -8.37 26.18
C SER A 604 1.37 -8.62 24.70
N VAL A 605 2.24 -9.37 24.01
CA VAL A 605 2.03 -9.78 22.61
C VAL A 605 0.86 -10.75 22.53
N ALA A 606 0.80 -11.74 23.42
CA ALA A 606 -0.31 -12.68 23.50
C ALA A 606 -1.63 -11.96 23.78
N HIS A 607 -1.65 -11.04 24.73
CA HIS A 607 -2.84 -10.23 25.04
C HIS A 607 -3.30 -9.45 23.80
N GLN A 608 -2.40 -8.77 23.07
CA GLN A 608 -2.77 -8.03 21.85
C GLN A 608 -3.30 -8.96 20.76
N LEU A 609 -2.64 -10.08 20.51
CA LEU A 609 -3.08 -11.05 19.50
C LEU A 609 -4.49 -11.58 19.81
N VAL A 610 -4.77 -11.88 21.07
CA VAL A 610 -6.08 -12.41 21.51
C VAL A 610 -7.15 -11.33 21.53
N THR A 611 -6.88 -10.17 22.12
CA THR A 611 -7.94 -9.17 22.39
C THR A 611 -8.12 -8.14 21.27
N ARG A 612 -7.10 -7.90 20.44
CA ARG A 612 -7.13 -6.81 19.45
C ARG A 612 -6.95 -7.23 18.00
N SER A 613 -6.33 -8.38 17.74
CA SER A 613 -5.85 -8.71 16.38
C SER A 613 -6.17 -10.11 15.91
N TRP A 614 -6.95 -10.87 16.69
CA TRP A 614 -7.28 -12.27 16.39
C TRP A 614 -7.89 -12.43 14.99
N TYR A 615 -8.84 -11.58 14.63
CA TYR A 615 -9.50 -11.58 13.32
C TYR A 615 -8.55 -11.32 12.15
N LEU A 616 -7.52 -10.49 12.36
CA LEU A 616 -6.53 -10.15 11.33
C LEU A 616 -5.59 -11.32 11.01
N VAL A 617 -5.30 -12.13 12.03
CA VAL A 617 -4.30 -13.18 11.93
C VAL A 617 -4.92 -14.53 11.59
N THR A 618 -6.15 -14.82 12.02
CA THR A 618 -6.71 -16.19 11.90
C THR A 618 -7.64 -16.40 10.71
N ILE A 619 -8.16 -15.33 10.10
CA ILE A 619 -9.19 -15.44 9.07
C ILE A 619 -8.57 -15.31 7.68
N PRO A 620 -8.69 -16.34 6.82
CA PRO A 620 -8.22 -16.26 5.44
C PRO A 620 -9.15 -15.36 4.62
N ASN A 621 -8.81 -14.07 4.58
CA ASN A 621 -9.64 -13.01 4.01
C ASN A 621 -9.99 -13.30 2.54
N THR A 622 -11.27 -13.15 2.17
CA THR A 622 -11.80 -13.37 0.80
C THR A 622 -11.60 -14.78 0.22
N ARG A 623 -11.11 -15.75 1.01
CA ARG A 623 -10.83 -17.10 0.53
C ARG A 623 -12.08 -17.73 -0.09
N GLY A 624 -11.93 -18.23 -1.30
CA GLY A 624 -13.03 -18.72 -2.14
C GLY A 624 -13.44 -17.75 -3.24
N ALA A 625 -13.02 -16.48 -3.21
CA ALA A 625 -13.36 -15.52 -4.28
C ALA A 625 -12.82 -15.97 -5.65
N ILE A 626 -11.54 -16.37 -5.74
CA ILE A 626 -10.91 -16.86 -6.98
C ILE A 626 -11.74 -17.94 -7.67
N PRO A 627 -11.98 -19.13 -7.06
CA PRO A 627 -12.71 -20.19 -7.74
C PRO A 627 -14.17 -19.81 -8.06
N GLN A 628 -14.78 -18.90 -7.31
CA GLN A 628 -16.17 -18.47 -7.58
C GLN A 628 -16.29 -17.50 -8.73
N VAL A 629 -15.36 -16.53 -8.84
CA VAL A 629 -15.30 -15.63 -10.00
C VAL A 629 -14.88 -16.40 -11.25
N ASP A 630 -14.01 -17.41 -11.12
CA ASP A 630 -13.66 -18.29 -12.24
C ASP A 630 -14.90 -19.00 -12.82
N ARG A 631 -15.89 -19.35 -11.99
CA ARG A 631 -17.15 -19.96 -12.46
C ARG A 631 -17.95 -19.04 -13.38
N TRP A 632 -17.73 -17.73 -13.37
CA TRP A 632 -18.44 -16.84 -14.29
C TRP A 632 -18.16 -17.17 -15.76
N THR A 633 -17.02 -17.80 -16.04
CA THR A 633 -16.64 -18.27 -17.37
C THR A 633 -17.46 -19.46 -17.88
N THR A 634 -18.35 -20.05 -17.07
CA THR A 634 -19.35 -20.99 -17.59
C THR A 634 -20.40 -20.28 -18.44
N ILE A 635 -20.58 -18.97 -18.23
CA ILE A 635 -21.53 -18.11 -18.97
C ILE A 635 -20.76 -17.13 -19.87
N LEU A 636 -19.76 -16.43 -19.32
CA LEU A 636 -18.98 -15.39 -19.99
C LEU A 636 -17.89 -15.98 -20.89
N ARG A 637 -17.70 -15.35 -22.05
CA ARG A 637 -16.72 -15.73 -23.07
C ARG A 637 -15.82 -14.54 -23.42
N PRO A 638 -14.59 -14.76 -23.93
CA PRO A 638 -13.68 -13.67 -24.31
C PRO A 638 -14.23 -12.70 -25.36
N ASN A 639 -15.19 -13.13 -26.20
CA ASN A 639 -15.84 -12.30 -27.22
C ASN A 639 -17.11 -11.57 -26.73
N ASP A 640 -17.43 -11.67 -25.43
CA ASP A 640 -18.60 -11.00 -24.85
C ASP A 640 -18.25 -9.57 -24.45
N PHE A 641 -19.15 -8.62 -24.74
CA PHE A 641 -19.11 -7.25 -24.25
C PHE A 641 -19.80 -7.17 -22.89
N VAL A 642 -19.02 -7.16 -21.80
CA VAL A 642 -19.57 -7.27 -20.45
C VAL A 642 -19.79 -5.90 -19.83
N LEU A 643 -21.04 -5.61 -19.46
CA LEU A 643 -21.47 -4.42 -18.75
C LEU A 643 -21.67 -4.77 -17.27
N LEU A 644 -20.77 -4.29 -16.42
CA LEU A 644 -20.81 -4.48 -14.97
C LEU A 644 -21.69 -3.41 -14.35
N GLN A 645 -22.63 -3.81 -13.49
CA GLN A 645 -23.35 -2.89 -12.63
C GLN A 645 -22.34 -1.98 -11.88
N PRO A 646 -22.63 -0.67 -11.70
CA PRO A 646 -21.74 0.27 -11.04
C PRO A 646 -21.85 0.15 -9.51
N HIS A 647 -21.81 -1.09 -9.04
CA HIS A 647 -21.82 -1.47 -7.64
C HIS A 647 -20.46 -2.06 -7.27
N ILE A 648 -19.93 -1.69 -6.10
CA ILE A 648 -18.55 -2.04 -5.70
C ILE A 648 -18.32 -3.55 -5.70
N LEU A 649 -19.35 -4.34 -5.35
CA LEU A 649 -19.28 -5.79 -5.30
C LEU A 649 -18.96 -6.41 -6.67
N ILE A 650 -19.44 -5.84 -7.77
CA ILE A 650 -19.32 -6.40 -9.13
C ILE A 650 -18.21 -5.71 -9.91
N ALA A 651 -18.19 -4.37 -9.93
CA ALA A 651 -17.25 -3.57 -10.70
C ALA A 651 -15.78 -3.91 -10.39
N GLN A 652 -15.49 -4.35 -9.16
CA GLN A 652 -14.15 -4.68 -8.69
C GLN A 652 -13.48 -5.87 -9.39
N TYR A 653 -14.23 -6.70 -10.10
CA TYR A 653 -13.71 -7.92 -10.73
C TYR A 653 -13.34 -7.75 -12.21
N GLY A 654 -13.65 -6.60 -12.83
CA GLY A 654 -13.39 -6.37 -14.25
C GLY A 654 -11.92 -6.59 -14.63
N ALA A 655 -10.98 -6.08 -13.83
CA ALA A 655 -9.55 -6.25 -14.10
C ALA A 655 -9.10 -7.71 -14.01
N TYR A 656 -9.65 -8.47 -13.07
CA TYR A 656 -9.35 -9.89 -12.93
C TYR A 656 -9.91 -10.71 -14.10
N LEU A 657 -11.12 -10.40 -14.58
CA LEU A 657 -11.71 -11.03 -15.76
C LEU A 657 -10.88 -10.77 -17.02
N LYS A 658 -10.46 -9.51 -17.23
CA LYS A 658 -9.55 -9.13 -18.32
C LYS A 658 -8.22 -9.88 -18.21
N ALA A 659 -7.55 -9.76 -17.07
CA ALA A 659 -6.23 -10.35 -16.86
C ALA A 659 -6.24 -11.87 -17.02
N ARG A 660 -7.22 -12.57 -16.44
CA ARG A 660 -7.23 -14.04 -16.39
C ARG A 660 -7.88 -14.71 -17.58
N PHE A 661 -8.94 -14.12 -18.13
CA PHE A 661 -9.76 -14.75 -19.16
C PHE A 661 -9.82 -13.95 -20.47
N ASN A 662 -9.21 -12.77 -20.53
CA ASN A 662 -9.31 -11.85 -21.67
C ASN A 662 -10.78 -11.48 -21.99
N ILE A 663 -11.59 -11.30 -20.93
CA ILE A 663 -12.98 -10.83 -21.04
C ILE A 663 -12.97 -9.31 -20.83
N GLU A 664 -13.51 -8.57 -21.78
CA GLU A 664 -13.64 -7.12 -21.67
C GLU A 664 -14.88 -6.74 -20.87
N ALA A 665 -14.65 -6.12 -19.71
CA ALA A 665 -15.71 -5.70 -18.81
C ALA A 665 -15.65 -4.19 -18.57
N TYR A 666 -16.78 -3.52 -18.65
CA TYR A 666 -16.93 -2.07 -18.53
C TYR A 666 -17.92 -1.76 -17.41
N VAL A 667 -17.62 -0.76 -16.58
CA VAL A 667 -18.58 -0.31 -15.57
C VAL A 667 -19.64 0.52 -16.27
N GLN A 668 -20.87 0.03 -16.30
CA GLN A 668 -22.00 0.68 -16.96
C GLN A 668 -22.72 1.56 -15.93
N PRO A 669 -22.73 2.90 -16.07
CA PRO A 669 -23.52 3.75 -15.18
C PRO A 669 -25.01 3.43 -15.26
N ASN A 670 -25.69 3.52 -14.13
CA ASN A 670 -27.14 3.35 -14.03
C ASN A 670 -27.88 4.64 -14.40
N GLU A 671 -27.54 5.22 -15.55
CA GLU A 671 -28.05 6.49 -16.04
C GLU A 671 -28.68 6.32 -17.42
N ARG A 672 -29.83 6.97 -17.67
CA ARG A 672 -30.53 6.89 -18.97
C ARG A 672 -29.65 7.33 -20.14
N LYS A 673 -28.87 8.40 -19.94
CA LYS A 673 -27.92 8.91 -20.94
C LYS A 673 -26.84 7.88 -21.27
N ALA A 674 -26.23 7.29 -20.24
CA ALA A 674 -25.20 6.27 -20.40
C ALA A 674 -25.73 5.03 -21.16
N TRP A 675 -26.93 4.55 -20.83
CA TRP A 675 -27.54 3.43 -21.55
C TRP A 675 -27.95 3.77 -22.99
N THR A 676 -28.32 5.03 -23.25
CA THR A 676 -28.59 5.51 -24.61
C THR A 676 -27.33 5.50 -25.47
N GLU A 677 -26.19 5.96 -24.93
CA GLU A 677 -24.91 5.87 -25.64
C GLU A 677 -24.44 4.42 -25.81
N THR A 678 -24.59 3.59 -24.78
CA THR A 678 -24.31 2.14 -24.89
C THR A 678 -25.17 1.48 -25.97
N ARG A 679 -26.45 1.81 -26.08
CA ARG A 679 -27.32 1.33 -27.16
C ARG A 679 -26.75 1.65 -28.54
N LYS A 680 -26.24 2.87 -28.74
CA LYS A 680 -25.63 3.26 -30.02
C LYS A 680 -24.41 2.40 -30.34
N LEU A 681 -23.56 2.12 -29.34
CA LEU A 681 -22.43 1.20 -29.49
C LEU A 681 -22.88 -0.22 -29.86
N LEU A 682 -23.94 -0.71 -29.20
CA LEU A 682 -24.48 -2.06 -29.43
C LEU A 682 -25.09 -2.26 -30.82
N LEU A 683 -25.60 -1.20 -31.43
CA LEU A 683 -26.18 -1.22 -32.78
C LEU A 683 -25.14 -0.94 -33.89
N ASP A 684 -23.93 -0.48 -33.53
CA ASP A 684 -22.88 -0.20 -34.50
C ASP A 684 -22.21 -1.52 -34.94
N ARG A 685 -22.20 -1.78 -36.25
CA ARG A 685 -21.62 -2.99 -36.85
C ARG A 685 -20.11 -3.12 -36.66
N ARG A 686 -19.43 -2.03 -36.29
CA ARG A 686 -17.98 -2.03 -36.02
C ARG A 686 -17.65 -2.57 -34.62
N LEU A 687 -18.64 -2.76 -33.74
CA LEU A 687 -18.42 -3.25 -32.40
C LEU A 687 -17.68 -4.61 -32.43
N PRO A 688 -16.51 -4.74 -31.78
CA PRO A 688 -15.66 -5.91 -31.93
C PRO A 688 -16.09 -7.10 -31.06
N PHE A 689 -17.38 -7.19 -30.69
CA PHE A 689 -17.91 -8.16 -29.75
C PHE A 689 -19.14 -8.90 -30.32
N GLY A 690 -19.32 -10.16 -29.94
CA GLY A 690 -20.40 -11.00 -30.49
C GLY A 690 -21.76 -10.78 -29.83
N ARG A 691 -21.79 -10.47 -28.53
CA ARG A 691 -23.01 -10.20 -27.76
C ARG A 691 -22.69 -9.36 -26.54
N ALA A 692 -23.71 -8.70 -25.98
CA ALA A 692 -23.58 -7.90 -24.77
C ALA A 692 -24.22 -8.58 -23.56
N ILE A 693 -23.51 -8.59 -22.43
CA ILE A 693 -23.96 -9.21 -21.19
C ILE A 693 -23.96 -8.16 -20.08
N TYR A 694 -25.12 -7.93 -19.46
CA TYR A 694 -25.25 -7.13 -18.26
C TYR A 694 -25.18 -8.03 -17.02
N LEU A 695 -24.21 -7.77 -16.15
CA LEU A 695 -23.98 -8.48 -14.90
C LEU A 695 -24.44 -7.63 -13.71
N THR A 696 -25.39 -8.16 -12.95
CA THR A 696 -25.99 -7.48 -11.79
C THR A 696 -26.32 -8.46 -10.67
N GLU A 697 -26.43 -7.98 -9.44
CA GLU A 697 -26.99 -8.76 -8.32
C GLU A 697 -28.52 -8.56 -8.17
N GLU A 698 -29.09 -7.63 -8.92
CA GLU A 698 -30.51 -7.28 -8.86
C GLU A 698 -31.35 -8.28 -9.67
N VAL A 699 -32.57 -8.53 -9.21
CA VAL A 699 -33.59 -9.21 -10.00
C VAL A 699 -34.21 -8.16 -10.91
N ILE A 700 -34.10 -8.35 -12.22
CA ILE A 700 -34.82 -7.54 -13.19
C ILE A 700 -36.00 -8.35 -13.69
N GLU A 701 -37.22 -7.82 -13.55
CA GLU A 701 -38.43 -8.47 -14.07
C GLU A 701 -38.33 -8.63 -15.59
N THR A 702 -38.23 -9.88 -16.05
CA THR A 702 -38.20 -10.21 -17.47
C THR A 702 -39.60 -10.66 -17.92
N THR A 703 -40.36 -9.76 -18.52
CA THR A 703 -41.53 -10.03 -19.37
C THR A 703 -41.09 -10.37 -20.81
N THR A 704 -42.04 -10.78 -21.66
CA THR A 704 -41.77 -11.07 -23.09
C THR A 704 -41.27 -9.85 -23.89
N SER A 705 -41.49 -8.63 -23.37
CA SER A 705 -41.08 -7.36 -23.98
C SER A 705 -39.77 -6.78 -23.41
N THR A 706 -39.16 -7.39 -22.40
CA THR A 706 -37.98 -6.82 -21.75
C THR A 706 -36.74 -6.95 -22.64
N PRO A 707 -35.86 -5.93 -22.70
CA PRO A 707 -34.65 -5.98 -23.52
C PRO A 707 -33.55 -6.90 -22.97
N LEU A 708 -33.85 -7.69 -21.94
CA LEU A 708 -32.89 -8.55 -21.25
C LEU A 708 -33.37 -10.00 -21.25
N ARG A 709 -32.46 -10.93 -21.57
CA ARG A 709 -32.69 -12.38 -21.46
C ARG A 709 -31.78 -12.97 -20.39
N LEU A 710 -32.35 -13.56 -19.35
CA LEU A 710 -31.55 -14.24 -18.32
C LEU A 710 -30.81 -15.44 -18.92
N LEU A 711 -29.48 -15.48 -18.74
CA LEU A 711 -28.62 -16.58 -19.17
C LEU A 711 -28.32 -17.56 -18.03
N GLY A 712 -28.30 -17.08 -16.79
CA GLY A 712 -28.05 -17.91 -15.63
C GLY A 712 -27.75 -17.09 -14.38
N GLU A 713 -27.69 -17.81 -13.27
CA GLU A 713 -27.43 -17.27 -11.94
C GLU A 713 -26.25 -18.01 -11.31
N ILE A 714 -25.33 -17.28 -10.69
CA ILE A 714 -24.17 -17.86 -10.01
C ILE A 714 -24.06 -17.26 -8.60
N PRO A 715 -24.03 -18.07 -7.54
CA PRO A 715 -23.84 -17.57 -6.19
C PRO A 715 -22.39 -17.12 -5.96
N LEU A 716 -22.24 -15.99 -5.26
CA LEU A 716 -20.99 -15.45 -4.78
C LEU A 716 -21.02 -15.41 -3.24
N ASN A 717 -20.31 -16.36 -2.63
CA ASN A 717 -20.33 -16.66 -1.20
C ASN A 717 -18.92 -16.76 -0.62
N TYR A 718 -18.40 -15.73 0.04
CA TYR A 718 -17.12 -15.79 0.73
C TYR A 718 -17.07 -14.89 1.96
N ARG A 719 -16.18 -15.21 2.89
CA ARG A 719 -15.96 -14.41 4.10
C ARG A 719 -14.95 -13.31 3.86
N GLN A 720 -15.23 -12.13 4.39
CA GLN A 720 -14.30 -11.01 4.39
C GLN A 720 -14.22 -10.38 5.77
N VAL A 721 -13.05 -9.86 6.09
CA VAL A 721 -12.84 -9.07 7.30
C VAL A 721 -13.39 -7.67 7.06
N VAL A 722 -14.30 -7.20 7.92
CA VAL A 722 -14.87 -5.86 7.76
C VAL A 722 -13.97 -4.83 8.41
N GLU A 723 -13.64 -3.81 7.65
CA GLU A 723 -12.92 -2.67 8.16
C GLU A 723 -13.84 -1.78 9.00
N GLY A 724 -13.44 -1.52 10.25
CA GLY A 724 -14.10 -0.55 11.11
C GLY A 724 -13.60 0.87 10.85
N VAL A 725 -14.42 1.86 11.17
CA VAL A 725 -14.00 3.26 11.20
C VAL A 725 -13.27 3.50 12.52
N HIS A 726 -12.01 3.94 12.44
CA HIS A 726 -11.14 4.18 13.59
C HIS A 726 -10.86 3.01 14.56
N GLU A 727 -11.16 1.78 14.18
CA GLU A 727 -10.92 0.58 15.00
C GLU A 727 -10.37 -0.58 14.16
N LEU A 728 -9.56 -1.45 14.78
CA LEU A 728 -9.13 -2.69 14.13
C LEU A 728 -10.36 -3.53 13.80
N PRO A 729 -10.33 -4.30 12.69
CA PRO A 729 -11.44 -5.17 12.33
C PRO A 729 -11.88 -6.08 13.47
N SER A 730 -13.13 -5.91 13.87
CA SER A 730 -13.76 -6.62 14.98
C SER A 730 -14.86 -7.57 14.55
N ARG A 731 -15.26 -7.52 13.26
CA ARG A 731 -16.34 -8.35 12.72
C ARG A 731 -15.97 -8.99 11.38
N ILE A 732 -16.57 -10.14 11.15
CA ILE A 732 -16.52 -10.89 9.90
C ILE A 732 -17.82 -10.63 9.17
N ASP A 733 -17.73 -10.32 7.89
CA ASP A 733 -18.89 -10.27 7.02
C ASP A 733 -18.82 -11.42 6.02
N THR A 734 -20.00 -11.86 5.61
CA THR A 734 -20.14 -12.88 4.57
C THR A 734 -20.75 -12.20 3.37
N VAL A 735 -19.95 -12.01 2.34
CA VAL A 735 -20.48 -11.67 1.03
C VAL A 735 -21.28 -12.88 0.57
N SER A 736 -22.59 -12.72 0.47
CA SER A 736 -23.54 -13.75 0.05
C SER A 736 -24.58 -13.11 -0.85
N THR A 737 -24.39 -13.24 -2.16
CA THR A 737 -25.30 -12.68 -3.17
C THR A 737 -25.42 -13.63 -4.36
N ILE A 738 -26.50 -13.47 -5.13
CA ILE A 738 -26.72 -14.21 -6.38
C ILE A 738 -26.47 -13.23 -7.52
N LEU A 739 -25.48 -13.53 -8.33
CA LEU A 739 -25.17 -12.76 -9.52
C LEU A 739 -25.97 -13.29 -10.70
N ARG A 740 -26.58 -12.39 -11.45
CA ARG A 740 -27.42 -12.67 -12.61
C ARG A 740 -26.76 -12.13 -13.87
N PHE A 741 -26.78 -12.96 -14.89
CA PHE A 741 -26.18 -12.67 -16.18
C PHE A 741 -27.29 -12.51 -17.20
N TYR A 742 -27.50 -11.30 -17.68
CA TYR A 742 -28.51 -11.00 -18.68
C TYR A 742 -27.86 -10.71 -20.02
N GLU A 743 -28.29 -11.38 -21.09
CA GLU A 743 -27.97 -10.95 -22.44
C GLU A 743 -28.82 -9.74 -22.81
N VAL A 744 -28.16 -8.68 -23.26
CA VAL A 744 -28.82 -7.46 -23.72
C VAL A 744 -29.26 -7.65 -25.17
N GLN A 745 -30.53 -7.35 -25.46
CA GLN A 745 -31.11 -7.37 -26.80
C GLN A 745 -31.15 -5.92 -27.34
N PRO A 746 -30.17 -5.49 -28.16
CA PRO A 746 -30.01 -4.07 -28.51
C PRO A 746 -31.22 -3.49 -29.25
N GLU A 747 -31.84 -4.30 -30.11
CA GLU A 747 -33.03 -3.94 -30.90
C GLU A 747 -34.25 -3.64 -30.03
N ARG A 748 -34.34 -4.27 -28.86
CA ARG A 748 -35.45 -4.08 -27.90
C ARG A 748 -35.15 -3.02 -26.85
N LEU A 749 -33.91 -2.53 -26.78
CA LEU A 749 -33.51 -1.49 -25.83
C LEU A 749 -34.14 -0.17 -26.29
N ALA A 750 -35.10 0.38 -25.55
CA ALA A 750 -35.65 1.69 -25.87
C ALA A 750 -34.62 2.81 -25.60
N ALA A 751 -34.73 3.94 -26.30
CA ALA A 751 -33.93 5.12 -25.97
C ALA A 751 -34.28 5.58 -24.54
N GLY A 752 -33.25 5.86 -23.72
CA GLY A 752 -33.45 6.23 -22.32
C GLY A 752 -33.86 5.09 -21.37
N TRP A 753 -33.87 3.84 -21.83
CA TRP A 753 -34.04 2.66 -20.96
C TRP A 753 -32.84 2.52 -20.01
N CYS A 754 -33.06 2.13 -18.76
CA CYS A 754 -32.00 1.63 -17.88
C CYS A 754 -32.55 0.61 -16.87
N PRO A 755 -31.72 -0.23 -16.24
CA PRO A 755 -32.16 -1.33 -15.38
C PRO A 755 -32.90 -0.88 -14.10
N ARG A 756 -32.62 0.32 -13.59
CA ARG A 756 -33.13 0.82 -12.30
C ARG A 756 -34.26 1.83 -12.40
N LEU A 757 -34.48 2.43 -13.57
CA LEU A 757 -35.57 3.36 -13.77
C LEU A 757 -36.55 2.68 -14.71
N GLY A 758 -37.80 2.50 -14.28
CA GLY A 758 -38.86 2.10 -15.20
C GLY A 758 -39.04 3.13 -16.33
N ASP A 759 -40.16 3.06 -17.05
CA ASP A 759 -40.44 4.01 -18.13
C ASP A 759 -40.25 5.47 -17.66
N PRO A 760 -39.65 6.34 -18.51
CA PRO A 760 -39.35 7.71 -18.15
C PRO A 760 -40.60 8.42 -17.64
N VAL A 761 -40.51 8.92 -16.41
CA VAL A 761 -41.53 9.81 -15.86
C VAL A 761 -41.35 11.17 -16.56
N PRO A 762 -42.35 11.67 -17.30
CA PRO A 762 -42.24 12.96 -17.95
C PRO A 762 -42.13 14.08 -16.89
N GLU A 763 -41.36 15.14 -17.21
CA GLU A 763 -41.38 16.36 -16.42
C GLU A 763 -42.82 16.90 -16.36
N ARG A 764 -43.29 17.23 -15.15
CA ARG A 764 -44.56 17.95 -14.99
C ARG A 764 -44.37 19.38 -15.51
N PRO A 765 -45.39 19.95 -16.16
CA PRO A 765 -45.39 21.37 -16.51
C PRO A 765 -45.17 22.23 -15.25
N PRO A 766 -44.38 23.31 -15.34
CA PRO A 766 -44.21 24.23 -14.23
C PRO A 766 -45.55 24.82 -13.77
N ALA A 767 -45.74 24.95 -12.45
CA ALA A 767 -47.00 25.37 -11.86
C ALA A 767 -46.81 26.53 -10.87
N ASP A 768 -47.90 27.19 -10.49
CA ASP A 768 -47.93 28.17 -9.41
C ASP A 768 -48.02 27.44 -8.05
N PRO A 769 -47.34 27.91 -6.97
CA PRO A 769 -47.48 27.35 -5.62
C PRO A 769 -48.93 27.34 -5.10
N PRO A 770 -49.37 26.31 -4.33
CA PRO A 770 -48.53 25.29 -3.70
C PRO A 770 -48.20 24.11 -4.62
N ILE A 771 -46.94 23.66 -4.59
CA ILE A 771 -46.43 22.51 -5.34
C ILE A 771 -46.03 21.43 -4.34
N VAL A 772 -46.45 20.19 -4.58
CA VAL A 772 -45.99 19.01 -3.82
C VAL A 772 -45.21 18.10 -4.76
N LEU A 773 -43.93 17.95 -4.48
CA LEU A 773 -43.06 16.95 -5.07
C LEU A 773 -42.94 15.77 -4.12
N LYS A 774 -43.66 14.68 -4.41
CA LYS A 774 -43.43 13.40 -3.75
C LYS A 774 -42.04 12.88 -4.14
N MET A 775 -41.24 12.49 -3.15
CA MET A 775 -39.91 11.92 -3.34
C MET A 775 -40.03 10.42 -3.63
N ASP A 776 -40.77 10.13 -4.70
CA ASP A 776 -40.93 8.83 -5.32
C ASP A 776 -40.52 8.94 -6.80
N ARG A 777 -40.95 8.03 -7.67
CA ARG A 777 -40.63 8.09 -9.11
C ARG A 777 -40.97 9.44 -9.77
N MET A 778 -41.89 10.24 -9.22
CA MET A 778 -42.22 11.58 -9.70
C MET A 778 -41.10 12.60 -9.50
N ALA A 779 -40.18 12.37 -8.56
CA ALA A 779 -39.04 13.24 -8.33
C ALA A 779 -37.90 13.03 -9.35
N GLU A 780 -37.85 11.88 -10.05
CA GLU A 780 -36.76 11.51 -10.98
C GLU A 780 -36.27 12.67 -11.88
N PRO A 781 -37.15 13.46 -12.54
CA PRO A 781 -36.69 14.50 -13.47
C PRO A 781 -36.05 15.72 -12.81
N TYR A 782 -36.22 15.85 -11.49
CA TYR A 782 -35.82 17.01 -10.71
C TYR A 782 -34.60 16.74 -9.82
N LEU A 783 -34.16 15.49 -9.67
CA LEU A 783 -32.99 15.15 -8.86
C LEU A 783 -31.70 15.38 -9.67
N LEU A 784 -30.79 16.18 -9.13
CA LEU A 784 -29.54 16.54 -9.80
C LEU A 784 -28.33 15.79 -9.24
N TYR A 785 -28.26 15.59 -7.92
CA TYR A 785 -27.08 15.02 -7.26
C TYR A 785 -27.41 14.42 -5.88
N GLY A 786 -26.65 13.40 -5.47
CA GLY A 786 -26.58 12.93 -4.07
C GLY A 786 -27.65 11.96 -3.58
N PHE A 787 -28.74 11.73 -4.32
CA PHE A 787 -29.79 10.78 -3.94
C PHE A 787 -29.49 9.35 -4.44
N PHE A 788 -29.60 8.37 -3.54
CA PHE A 788 -29.48 6.95 -3.84
C PHE A 788 -30.83 6.35 -4.24
N ALA A 789 -30.83 5.69 -5.40
CA ALA A 789 -31.83 4.79 -6.00
C ALA A 789 -33.33 5.22 -6.00
N PRO A 790 -34.01 5.09 -7.14
CA PRO A 790 -35.45 5.32 -7.29
C PRO A 790 -36.33 4.16 -6.77
N THR A 791 -35.72 3.04 -6.41
CA THR A 791 -36.42 1.83 -5.97
C THR A 791 -36.69 1.91 -4.47
N PRO A 792 -37.92 1.65 -4.01
CA PRO A 792 -38.21 1.55 -2.58
C PRO A 792 -37.27 0.55 -1.92
N THR A 793 -36.69 0.93 -0.78
CA THR A 793 -36.04 -0.02 0.12
C THR A 793 -37.08 -0.89 0.82
N ASP A 794 -36.65 -1.88 1.63
CA ASP A 794 -37.54 -2.81 2.34
C ASP A 794 -38.64 -2.12 3.19
N ASP A 795 -38.47 -0.83 3.51
CA ASP A 795 -39.40 0.02 4.27
C ASP A 795 -40.30 0.91 3.39
N GLY A 796 -40.31 0.71 2.06
CA GLY A 796 -41.24 1.36 1.14
C GLY A 796 -40.87 2.77 0.69
N HIS A 797 -39.76 3.35 1.16
CA HIS A 797 -39.34 4.71 0.81
C HIS A 797 -38.21 4.76 -0.24
N CYS A 798 -38.22 5.78 -1.10
CA CYS A 798 -37.23 6.00 -2.16
C CYS A 798 -36.32 7.21 -1.83
N TYR A 799 -35.22 7.38 -2.58
CA TYR A 799 -34.34 8.57 -2.57
C TYR A 799 -33.84 9.00 -1.19
N ARG A 800 -32.75 8.37 -0.78
CA ARG A 800 -32.02 8.72 0.45
C ARG A 800 -30.75 9.45 0.07
N TRP A 801 -30.23 10.33 0.94
CA TRP A 801 -28.82 10.68 0.85
C TRP A 801 -28.13 10.36 2.17
N THR A 802 -26.99 9.66 2.07
CA THR A 802 -26.22 9.24 3.25
C THR A 802 -25.30 10.34 3.75
N ASN A 803 -24.54 10.95 2.82
CA ASN A 803 -23.45 11.89 3.09
C ASN A 803 -23.30 12.88 1.93
N GLY A 804 -22.99 14.14 2.25
CA GLY A 804 -22.77 15.18 1.24
C GLY A 804 -24.03 15.98 0.98
N THR A 805 -24.39 16.15 -0.29
CA THR A 805 -25.41 17.09 -0.74
C THR A 805 -26.45 16.37 -1.56
N GLY A 806 -27.71 16.34 -1.11
CA GLY A 806 -28.86 16.03 -1.97
C GLY A 806 -29.27 17.30 -2.72
N ARG A 807 -29.23 17.29 -4.06
CA ARG A 807 -29.59 18.45 -4.89
C ARG A 807 -30.81 18.21 -5.77
N ILE A 808 -31.71 19.18 -5.78
CA ILE A 808 -32.99 19.14 -6.50
C ILE A 808 -33.19 20.43 -7.31
N ALA A 809 -33.61 20.31 -8.55
CA ALA A 809 -33.92 21.41 -9.46
C ALA A 809 -35.31 22.01 -9.18
N ILE A 810 -35.45 22.76 -8.09
CA ILE A 810 -36.75 23.36 -7.69
C ILE A 810 -37.25 24.42 -8.69
N GLY A 811 -36.36 25.08 -9.43
CA GLY A 811 -36.74 26.06 -10.45
C GLY A 811 -37.58 25.46 -11.58
N LYS A 812 -37.33 24.19 -11.94
CA LYS A 812 -38.11 23.48 -12.97
C LYS A 812 -39.57 23.20 -12.56
N LEU A 813 -39.87 23.25 -11.27
CA LEU A 813 -41.24 23.03 -10.77
C LEU A 813 -42.09 24.29 -10.86
N LEU A 814 -41.46 25.47 -10.84
CA LEU A 814 -42.13 26.75 -10.67
C LEU A 814 -42.41 27.45 -12.00
N LYS A 815 -43.63 27.95 -12.14
CA LYS A 815 -44.00 28.84 -13.24
C LYS A 815 -43.48 30.25 -12.95
N PHE A 816 -42.75 30.81 -13.90
CA PHE A 816 -42.22 32.18 -13.83
C PHE A 816 -43.02 33.13 -14.73
N PRO A 817 -43.20 34.41 -14.34
CA PRO A 817 -42.79 35.02 -13.07
C PRO A 817 -43.63 34.53 -11.88
N ILE A 818 -43.02 34.47 -10.69
CA ILE A 818 -43.70 34.02 -9.47
C ILE A 818 -44.52 35.19 -8.91
N ASN A 819 -45.85 35.05 -8.87
CA ASN A 819 -46.78 36.08 -8.38
C ASN A 819 -46.95 36.07 -6.86
N ARG A 820 -45.85 35.99 -6.11
CA ARG A 820 -45.81 36.07 -4.63
C ARG A 820 -44.48 36.70 -4.19
N ASP A 821 -44.47 37.41 -3.07
CA ASP A 821 -43.23 38.04 -2.55
C ASP A 821 -42.33 37.04 -1.82
N LYS A 822 -42.94 36.07 -1.12
CA LYS A 822 -42.25 35.04 -0.34
C LYS A 822 -42.88 33.67 -0.56
N LEU A 823 -42.06 32.64 -0.45
CA LEU A 823 -42.44 31.23 -0.49
C LEU A 823 -41.86 30.50 0.72
N SER A 824 -42.52 29.42 1.14
CA SER A 824 -41.96 28.48 2.11
C SER A 824 -41.61 27.18 1.42
N ILE A 825 -40.37 26.69 1.61
CA ILE A 825 -40.02 25.32 1.25
C ILE A 825 -40.15 24.46 2.50
N ALA A 826 -41.06 23.49 2.46
CA ALA A 826 -41.21 22.46 3.47
C ALA A 826 -40.67 21.13 2.96
N ALA A 827 -39.95 20.37 3.78
CA ALA A 827 -39.60 18.98 3.46
C ALA A 827 -39.99 18.07 4.61
N VAL A 828 -40.64 16.96 4.29
CA VAL A 828 -40.98 15.90 5.24
C VAL A 828 -39.80 14.93 5.28
N MET A 829 -39.09 14.88 6.41
CA MET A 829 -37.83 14.16 6.52
C MET A 829 -37.75 13.27 7.75
N HIS A 830 -36.96 12.21 7.62
CA HIS A 830 -36.61 11.26 8.66
C HIS A 830 -35.09 11.08 8.67
N SER A 831 -34.45 11.02 9.84
CA SER A 831 -32.98 10.91 9.93
C SER A 831 -32.44 9.62 9.29
N GLY A 832 -33.30 8.59 9.22
CA GLY A 832 -32.99 7.24 8.76
C GLY A 832 -31.99 6.53 9.68
N ARG A 833 -31.85 7.02 10.91
CA ARG A 833 -30.88 6.55 11.90
C ARG A 833 -31.57 6.43 13.25
N GLU A 834 -31.67 5.19 13.70
CA GLU A 834 -32.31 4.85 14.97
C GLU A 834 -31.65 5.62 16.14
N SER A 835 -32.47 6.36 16.89
CA SER A 835 -32.09 7.18 18.03
C SER A 835 -31.02 8.25 17.77
N GLN A 836 -30.84 8.69 16.51
CA GLN A 836 -29.86 9.73 16.16
C GLN A 836 -30.50 10.87 15.38
N SER A 837 -30.11 12.10 15.74
CA SER A 837 -30.44 13.30 14.97
C SER A 837 -29.29 13.73 14.06
N VAL A 838 -29.62 14.42 12.96
CA VAL A 838 -28.65 14.85 11.95
C VAL A 838 -28.90 16.28 11.54
N ASP A 839 -27.88 17.13 11.63
CA ASP A 839 -27.97 18.50 11.15
C ASP A 839 -27.91 18.54 9.62
N VAL A 840 -28.92 19.18 9.04
CA VAL A 840 -29.06 19.42 7.61
C VAL A 840 -29.02 20.90 7.35
N HIS A 841 -28.03 21.34 6.59
CA HIS A 841 -27.86 22.70 6.09
C HIS A 841 -28.58 22.84 4.76
N TRP A 842 -29.43 23.85 4.65
CA TRP A 842 -30.22 24.14 3.46
C TRP A 842 -29.54 25.26 2.68
N TYR A 843 -29.30 25.04 1.39
CA TYR A 843 -28.74 26.03 0.49
C TYR A 843 -29.61 26.19 -0.76
N LEU A 844 -29.68 27.43 -1.24
CA LEU A 844 -30.19 27.77 -2.56
C LEU A 844 -28.99 28.03 -3.48
N ASP A 845 -29.00 27.45 -4.68
CA ASP A 845 -28.03 27.67 -5.75
C ASP A 845 -26.56 27.45 -5.33
N PHE A 846 -26.29 26.42 -4.51
CA PHE A 846 -24.99 26.21 -3.84
C PHE A 846 -23.79 26.18 -4.79
N GLU A 847 -23.96 25.62 -6.00
CA GLU A 847 -22.88 25.53 -7.00
C GLU A 847 -22.63 26.80 -7.81
N GLN A 848 -23.44 27.84 -7.59
CA GLN A 848 -23.31 29.10 -8.30
C GLN A 848 -22.81 30.16 -7.31
N PRO A 849 -21.50 30.43 -7.23
CA PRO A 849 -20.91 31.24 -6.16
C PRO A 849 -21.51 32.64 -6.02
N GLN A 850 -22.07 33.19 -7.11
CA GLN A 850 -22.71 34.51 -7.14
C GLN A 850 -24.17 34.52 -6.66
N ARG A 851 -24.83 33.36 -6.62
CA ARG A 851 -26.24 33.20 -6.21
C ARG A 851 -26.43 32.30 -4.99
N ALA A 852 -25.38 31.58 -4.60
CA ALA A 852 -25.38 30.66 -3.47
C ALA A 852 -25.78 31.36 -2.17
N ARG A 853 -26.83 30.85 -1.52
CA ARG A 853 -27.34 31.36 -0.25
C ARG A 853 -27.59 30.22 0.71
N LYS A 854 -27.19 30.40 1.97
CA LYS A 854 -27.55 29.49 3.06
C LYS A 854 -28.89 29.92 3.63
N LEU A 855 -29.90 29.05 3.54
CA LEU A 855 -31.24 29.32 4.03
C LEU A 855 -31.35 29.06 5.54
N GLY A 856 -30.69 28.01 6.03
CA GLY A 856 -30.75 27.65 7.45
C GLY A 856 -30.14 26.29 7.76
N VAL A 857 -30.34 25.84 9.00
CA VAL A 857 -29.91 24.52 9.50
C VAL A 857 -31.05 23.90 10.30
N THR A 858 -31.37 22.65 10.05
CA THR A 858 -32.41 21.89 10.75
C THR A 858 -31.86 20.58 11.27
N THR A 859 -32.13 20.28 12.54
CA THR A 859 -31.75 19.01 13.16
C THR A 859 -32.86 17.97 12.92
N ILE A 860 -32.62 17.03 12.01
CA ILE A 860 -33.58 15.98 11.61
C ILE A 860 -33.56 14.86 12.62
N ARG A 861 -34.74 14.43 13.11
CA ARG A 861 -34.89 13.42 14.17
C ARG A 861 -35.21 12.02 13.63
N ASP A 862 -35.18 11.04 14.52
CA ASP A 862 -35.62 9.66 14.29
C ASP A 862 -37.16 9.57 14.34
N GLY A 863 -37.79 10.24 13.38
CA GLY A 863 -39.25 10.35 13.23
C GLY A 863 -39.59 11.21 12.01
N TRP A 864 -40.78 11.01 11.44
CA TRP A 864 -41.25 11.80 10.30
C TRP A 864 -41.74 13.17 10.77
N GLU A 865 -40.98 14.21 10.45
CA GLU A 865 -41.31 15.59 10.80
C GLU A 865 -41.24 16.49 9.57
N THR A 866 -42.00 17.59 9.59
CA THR A 866 -41.97 18.61 8.53
C THR A 866 -41.07 19.76 8.94
N TYR A 867 -40.06 20.05 8.12
CA TYR A 867 -39.10 21.14 8.33
C TYR A 867 -39.30 22.21 7.28
N ARG A 868 -39.36 23.49 7.69
CA ARG A 868 -39.72 24.63 6.82
C ARG A 868 -38.63 25.68 6.78
N MET A 869 -38.38 26.24 5.60
CA MET A 869 -37.50 27.39 5.37
C MET A 869 -38.24 28.44 4.54
N GLU A 870 -38.00 29.73 4.82
CA GLU A 870 -38.55 30.83 4.02
C GLU A 870 -37.55 31.29 2.95
N ILE A 871 -38.08 31.65 1.77
CA ILE A 871 -37.30 32.16 0.64
C ILE A 871 -38.07 33.32 0.01
N GLU A 872 -37.38 34.38 -0.40
CA GLU A 872 -37.98 35.44 -1.20
C GLU A 872 -38.12 34.97 -2.65
N ALA A 873 -39.29 35.15 -3.26
CA ALA A 873 -39.56 34.66 -4.61
C ALA A 873 -38.64 35.30 -5.66
N SER A 874 -38.19 36.54 -5.42
CA SER A 874 -37.24 37.28 -6.26
C SER A 874 -35.86 36.61 -6.38
N GLN A 875 -35.55 35.67 -5.47
CA GLN A 875 -34.28 34.94 -5.45
C GLN A 875 -34.31 33.68 -6.32
N LEU A 876 -35.50 33.25 -6.76
CA LEU A 876 -35.68 32.04 -7.54
C LEU A 876 -35.60 32.34 -9.04
N THR A 877 -35.05 31.40 -9.77
CA THR A 877 -34.94 31.41 -11.24
C THR A 877 -35.31 30.04 -11.80
N PRO A 878 -35.56 29.92 -13.12
CA PRO A 878 -35.82 28.63 -13.75
C PRO A 878 -34.72 27.58 -13.50
N GLU A 879 -33.48 28.01 -13.28
CA GLU A 879 -32.33 27.15 -13.01
C GLU A 879 -32.07 26.91 -11.51
N SER A 880 -32.92 27.42 -10.61
CA SER A 880 -32.61 27.39 -9.18
C SER A 880 -32.62 25.98 -8.59
N THR A 881 -31.67 25.70 -7.71
CA THR A 881 -31.46 24.40 -7.05
C THR A 881 -31.58 24.50 -5.54
N LEU A 882 -32.20 23.49 -4.94
CA LEU A 882 -32.21 23.27 -3.50
C LEU A 882 -31.18 22.20 -3.15
N ASP A 883 -30.26 22.55 -2.27
CA ASP A 883 -29.16 21.70 -1.81
C ASP A 883 -29.33 21.42 -0.31
N LEU A 884 -29.58 20.15 0.03
CA LEU A 884 -29.70 19.66 1.41
C LEU A 884 -28.40 18.97 1.81
N GLN A 885 -27.60 19.62 2.66
CA GLN A 885 -26.26 19.15 3.04
C GLN A 885 -26.23 18.63 4.47
N SER A 886 -25.72 17.42 4.66
CA SER A 886 -25.49 16.86 6.01
C SER A 886 -24.02 16.54 6.22
N LEU A 887 -23.46 17.00 7.35
CA LEU A 887 -22.12 16.61 7.80
C LEU A 887 -22.15 15.17 8.36
N ARG A 888 -21.06 14.41 8.19
CA ARG A 888 -20.98 12.98 8.55
C ARG A 888 -20.96 12.76 10.09
N PRO A 889 -21.91 12.03 10.70
CA PRO A 889 -21.69 11.35 11.97
C PRO A 889 -21.26 9.90 11.71
N ALA A 890 -20.70 9.24 12.74
CA ALA A 890 -20.17 7.88 12.67
C ALA A 890 -21.24 6.87 12.22
N VAL A 891 -20.98 6.18 11.12
CA VAL A 891 -21.87 5.17 10.55
C VAL A 891 -21.55 3.81 11.17
N GLY A 892 -22.54 3.16 11.77
CA GLY A 892 -22.43 1.80 12.32
C GLY A 892 -22.36 0.72 11.23
N SER A 893 -22.73 -0.53 11.58
CA SER A 893 -22.68 -1.70 10.69
C SER A 893 -23.76 -1.78 9.61
N THR A 894 -24.64 -0.79 9.51
CA THR A 894 -25.82 -0.84 8.65
C THR A 894 -25.44 -0.73 7.16
N PRO A 895 -26.02 -1.53 6.25
CA PRO A 895 -25.74 -1.46 4.81
C PRO A 895 -25.99 -0.05 4.23
N ILE A 896 -25.20 0.37 3.25
CA ILE A 896 -25.26 1.73 2.65
C ILE A 896 -26.66 2.06 2.09
N GLY A 897 -27.43 1.06 1.63
CA GLY A 897 -28.81 1.25 1.16
C GLY A 897 -29.85 1.47 2.28
N ARG A 898 -29.50 1.19 3.55
CA ARG A 898 -30.37 1.36 4.73
C ARG A 898 -30.04 2.60 5.56
N LEU A 899 -29.14 3.45 5.07
CA LEU A 899 -28.65 4.62 5.78
C LEU A 899 -28.97 5.89 4.99
N GLY A 900 -29.16 7.00 5.71
CA GLY A 900 -29.27 8.33 5.12
C GLY A 900 -30.55 9.04 5.51
N ILE A 901 -30.54 10.36 5.35
CA ILE A 901 -31.74 11.16 5.54
C ILE A 901 -32.71 10.80 4.42
N ILE A 902 -33.93 10.47 4.83
CA ILE A 902 -35.03 10.10 3.94
C ILE A 902 -35.89 11.35 3.79
N VAL A 903 -36.24 11.69 2.55
CA VAL A 903 -37.24 12.72 2.26
C VAL A 903 -38.46 12.00 1.70
N ASP A 904 -39.63 12.24 2.26
CA ASP A 904 -40.88 11.71 1.70
C ASP A 904 -41.44 12.65 0.63
N GLU A 905 -41.34 13.95 0.88
CA GLU A 905 -41.83 14.97 -0.04
C GLU A 905 -41.23 16.34 0.24
N ILE A 906 -41.26 17.18 -0.79
CA ILE A 906 -40.93 18.59 -0.73
C ILE A 906 -42.14 19.38 -1.19
N ARG A 907 -42.51 20.39 -0.40
CA ARG A 907 -43.60 21.31 -0.69
C ARG A 907 -43.03 22.71 -0.88
N ILE A 908 -43.48 23.39 -1.92
CA ILE A 908 -43.23 24.82 -2.14
C ILE A 908 -44.58 25.50 -1.95
N GLU A 909 -44.75 26.24 -0.86
CA GLU A 909 -46.02 26.82 -0.39
C GLU A 909 -46.07 28.34 -0.52
#